data_AF-A0AAJ2F6C6-F1
#
_entry.id   AF-A0AAJ2F6C6-F1
#
_cell.length_a   1.000
_cell.length_b   1.000
_cell.length_c   1.000
_cell.angle_alpha   90.00
_cell.angle_beta   90.00
_cell.angle_gamma   90.00
#
_symmetry.space_group_name_H-M   'P 1'
#
loop_
_entity.id
_entity.type
_entity.pdbx_description
1 polymer ?
#
loop_
_entity_poly.entity_id
_entity_poly.type
_entity_poly.pdbx_seq_one_letter_code
_entity_poly.pdbx_strand_id
1 'polypeptide(L)'
;MKKSLFCLCLLLTCLIGFSQKKAKKNKQSAEQTTVKARRLEVLFLGDNGHHKPIDRVPTLMEALGNKGINITYTDKLEDINTTNLNKFDALMIYANWDNITPDAEKALLAYVASGKGILPIHCASFCFRNSPEYVKMVGGQFWRHTMDTIRANIVQPNSPILKDISGIKAFDETYLHSQLQPDNNVLMTRDIKADQTKDRPDAKTEPYTWTRQYGKGKVFYTAYGHDERTWTNPDFLKLLENGIIWAVDEQAQAAHAALHPEAFSYSPAKLPNYEKRPDPQLLQAALSPEESVKHIQVPVDFNLEVFAHEPNVMHPIAMSWDERGRLYVLITKDYPNERKDTGGSDYILICEDTDKDGKADKFTRFAEGLSIPTGLVFANGGVIVAQAPHMLFLKDTDGDDKADEKKILFSGFGTSDTHAGPSNLHYGFDNWIWGCVGYAGFQGKFAEKDSVKFAQGFFRFKADGSDFEHITSTSNNTWGFAFNETGDVFGSTANNSHGWYMAIPHRNILAPLSNNGSRSTDTHKDMKTITPRIRQVDVFGGYTAAAGHNFYTARAFPKNYWNKTAFVCEPTGHVVHQNVMTKNGTDYSDVEGFNLLAGADEWVSPVFAEVGPDGAVWIADWYSFIIQHNPKPNGFEMGKGNAYETDLRNYTHGRIYRVSYKEAPNYTPLSLSKDRPQELLAALKNTNMFWRMNAQRMLVERGQKDIVPALIEITKDQSLDEAGINPSVIHALRTLEGLGVINDPAVQQALVASLSHPCSGVRKTAVQILPRNEASVKILLNNNLLNDKEPLVVLNTLLALSEMPLTAESEKVLLARLEQSTEVNDRWLPDAFASVLTSHNQVLLKKYLQTLSKSASTTKAKTDAMPAHHDHASMIQNEKASATKSTSNKPDLVIGKINFMPANPALGENTLFNIEVKNQGGVAVAQGEVINLNIRIEGVGRKFDLVSHTFNAGIPAGESVNIDKYNNGAWTGNLGLTSDMAGTYTISVEVDKTNTIAEDNEKNNAYSQKLTFNAPKNMSNYAIEKAVKNYANVSSPDSVVALLKLSQKLDETSAASLIKGVADGWNYRKKSQVKDSDKAFLASLSKTLSPDNKAKLARLFQVWEVKEEVVDANKVVIVIKSVKEEMKFDKKEFTVKAGTKVELVFENPDAMQHNLVIGKPKSLEIIGKAANKMITQKDALDKNYVPNIPQIIASTPLVNPEESYRLTFTVPEQIGDYPFVCTFPGHWSIMNGIMKVVK
;
A
#
# COMPACT_ATOMS: atom_id res chain seq x y z
N MET A 1 -50.27 -72.35 40.39
CA MET A 1 -50.36 -71.38 39.27
C MET A 1 -49.68 -70.02 39.49
N LYS A 2 -48.72 -69.87 40.44
CA LYS A 2 -47.99 -68.59 40.65
C LYS A 2 -46.46 -68.65 40.40
N LYS A 3 -45.89 -69.82 40.08
CA LYS A 3 -44.46 -69.94 39.71
C LYS A 3 -44.21 -69.93 38.20
N SER A 4 -45.18 -70.30 37.37
CA SER A 4 -45.01 -70.33 35.91
C SER A 4 -45.20 -68.96 35.22
N LEU A 5 -45.94 -68.03 35.84
CA LEU A 5 -46.17 -66.70 35.25
C LEU A 5 -44.98 -65.75 35.44
N PHE A 6 -44.19 -65.94 36.51
CA PHE A 6 -43.02 -65.10 36.80
C PHE A 6 -41.81 -65.47 35.90
N CYS A 7 -41.64 -66.75 35.57
CA CYS A 7 -40.62 -67.18 34.60
C CYS A 7 -40.91 -66.73 33.17
N LEU A 8 -42.18 -66.67 32.75
CA LEU A 8 -42.55 -66.23 31.41
C LEU A 8 -42.35 -64.72 31.20
N CYS A 9 -42.62 -63.91 32.24
CA CYS A 9 -42.32 -62.47 32.21
C CYS A 9 -40.82 -62.17 32.19
N LEU A 10 -39.99 -62.91 32.95
CA LEU A 10 -38.54 -62.73 32.95
C LEU A 10 -37.88 -63.12 31.61
N LEU A 11 -38.36 -64.19 30.96
CA LEU A 11 -37.89 -64.60 29.64
C LEU A 11 -38.27 -63.61 28.53
N LEU A 12 -39.48 -63.02 28.57
CA LEU A 12 -39.86 -61.97 27.62
C LEU A 12 -39.06 -60.68 27.81
N THR A 13 -38.79 -60.25 29.04
CA THR A 13 -37.96 -59.05 29.29
C THR A 13 -36.48 -59.26 28.92
N CYS A 14 -35.95 -60.47 29.06
CA CYS A 14 -34.59 -60.78 28.61
C CYS A 14 -34.49 -60.87 27.08
N LEU A 15 -35.51 -61.39 26.38
CA LEU A 15 -35.53 -61.45 24.91
C LEU A 15 -35.72 -60.08 24.26
N ILE A 16 -36.55 -59.19 24.84
CA ILE A 16 -36.70 -57.80 24.37
C ILE A 16 -35.44 -56.97 24.68
N GLY A 17 -34.80 -57.20 25.83
CA GLY A 17 -33.53 -56.57 26.20
C GLY A 17 -32.34 -57.02 25.33
N PHE A 18 -32.31 -58.29 24.91
CA PHE A 18 -31.30 -58.79 23.97
C PHE A 18 -31.56 -58.34 22.53
N SER A 19 -32.81 -58.25 22.08
CA SER A 19 -33.17 -57.71 20.77
C SER A 19 -32.89 -56.22 20.65
N GLN A 20 -33.14 -55.42 21.70
CA GLN A 20 -32.78 -54.00 21.72
C GLN A 20 -31.28 -53.75 21.89
N LYS A 21 -30.54 -54.61 22.62
CA LYS A 21 -29.07 -54.55 22.65
C LYS A 21 -28.42 -55.04 21.36
N LYS A 22 -28.98 -56.01 20.63
CA LYS A 22 -28.52 -56.39 19.28
C LYS A 22 -28.92 -55.36 18.23
N ALA A 23 -30.08 -54.70 18.34
CA ALA A 23 -30.46 -53.60 17.45
C ALA A 23 -29.67 -52.32 17.73
N LYS A 24 -29.30 -52.02 18.99
CA LYS A 24 -28.34 -50.95 19.31
C LYS A 24 -26.90 -51.31 18.96
N LYS A 25 -26.45 -52.56 19.12
CA LYS A 25 -25.13 -53.02 18.64
C LYS A 25 -25.04 -53.08 17.12
N ASN A 26 -26.11 -53.46 16.40
CA ASN A 26 -26.14 -53.45 14.94
C ASN A 26 -26.42 -52.05 14.35
N LYS A 27 -27.00 -51.10 15.11
CA LYS A 27 -26.98 -49.67 14.73
C LYS A 27 -25.65 -48.99 15.06
N GLN A 28 -24.94 -49.40 16.11
CA GLN A 28 -23.58 -48.92 16.40
C GLN A 28 -22.49 -49.60 15.56
N SER A 29 -22.77 -50.73 14.90
CA SER A 29 -21.85 -51.38 13.96
C SER A 29 -22.21 -51.11 12.48
N ALA A 30 -23.10 -50.17 12.23
CA ALA A 30 -23.47 -49.69 10.90
C ALA A 30 -23.56 -48.14 10.84
N GLU A 31 -22.97 -47.44 11.80
CA GLU A 31 -22.37 -46.14 11.50
C GLU A 31 -21.12 -46.45 10.68
N GLN A 32 -21.26 -46.46 9.34
CA GLN A 32 -20.14 -46.05 8.51
C GLN A 32 -19.63 -44.76 9.16
N THR A 33 -18.43 -44.80 9.73
CA THR A 33 -17.70 -43.60 10.13
C THR A 33 -17.56 -42.77 8.87
N THR A 34 -18.54 -41.89 8.62
CA THR A 34 -18.54 -40.98 7.48
C THR A 34 -17.32 -40.09 7.67
N VAL A 35 -16.30 -40.29 6.82
CA VAL A 35 -15.10 -39.49 6.85
C VAL A 35 -15.50 -38.03 6.63
N LYS A 36 -15.18 -37.14 7.59
CA LYS A 36 -15.51 -35.72 7.48
C LYS A 36 -14.71 -35.10 6.33
N ALA A 37 -15.41 -34.67 5.28
CA ALA A 37 -14.83 -33.95 4.16
C ALA A 37 -14.05 -32.72 4.62
N ARG A 38 -12.81 -32.54 4.15
CA ARG A 38 -12.00 -31.35 4.41
C ARG A 38 -10.89 -31.17 3.38
N ARG A 39 -10.34 -29.96 3.33
CA ARG A 39 -9.16 -29.60 2.56
C ARG A 39 -7.89 -30.21 3.18
N LEU A 40 -6.86 -30.44 2.37
CA LEU A 40 -5.52 -30.83 2.84
C LEU A 40 -4.75 -29.61 3.31
N GLU A 41 -3.99 -29.75 4.40
CA GLU A 41 -3.20 -28.66 4.98
C GLU A 41 -1.71 -28.93 4.79
N VAL A 42 -1.01 -28.06 4.04
CA VAL A 42 0.42 -28.18 3.76
C VAL A 42 1.17 -27.00 4.36
N LEU A 43 2.11 -27.29 5.27
CA LEU A 43 3.08 -26.29 5.72
C LEU A 43 4.20 -26.21 4.67
N PHE A 44 4.45 -25.02 4.15
CA PHE A 44 5.51 -24.75 3.19
C PHE A 44 6.63 -23.97 3.87
N LEU A 45 7.73 -24.66 4.19
CA LEU A 45 8.95 -24.08 4.72
C LEU A 45 9.85 -23.55 3.59
N GLY A 46 10.07 -22.25 3.59
CA GLY A 46 11.02 -21.54 2.74
C GLY A 46 12.22 -20.95 3.49
N ASP A 47 12.97 -20.10 2.81
CA ASP A 47 14.02 -19.24 3.35
C ASP A 47 14.02 -17.88 2.65
N ASN A 48 14.94 -16.99 3.03
CA ASN A 48 15.16 -15.69 2.38
C ASN A 48 16.39 -15.71 1.45
N GLY A 49 16.73 -16.89 0.91
CA GLY A 49 17.88 -17.11 0.05
C GLY A 49 17.63 -16.78 -1.43
N HIS A 50 18.59 -17.14 -2.28
CA HIS A 50 18.56 -16.88 -3.72
C HIS A 50 17.37 -17.53 -4.46
N HIS A 51 16.81 -18.61 -3.92
CA HIS A 51 15.67 -19.34 -4.48
C HIS A 51 14.32 -18.59 -4.34
N LYS A 52 14.24 -17.61 -3.44
CA LYS A 52 13.04 -16.80 -3.14
C LYS A 52 11.74 -17.63 -3.05
N PRO A 53 11.63 -18.62 -2.14
CA PRO A 53 10.46 -19.48 -1.99
C PRO A 53 9.11 -18.74 -1.86
N ILE A 54 9.10 -17.58 -1.18
CA ILE A 54 7.90 -16.75 -1.03
C ILE A 54 7.31 -16.32 -2.39
N ASP A 55 8.16 -16.10 -3.40
CA ASP A 55 7.73 -15.72 -4.75
C ASP A 55 7.09 -16.91 -5.50
N ARG A 56 7.16 -18.15 -4.97
CA ARG A 56 6.51 -19.35 -5.53
C ARG A 56 5.14 -19.63 -4.93
N VAL A 57 4.85 -19.07 -3.76
CA VAL A 57 3.59 -19.29 -3.03
C VAL A 57 2.36 -18.92 -3.87
N PRO A 58 2.31 -17.77 -4.58
CA PRO A 58 1.16 -17.42 -5.39
C PRO A 58 0.85 -18.47 -6.47
N THR A 59 1.86 -18.94 -7.20
CA THR A 59 1.69 -19.94 -8.26
C THR A 59 1.19 -21.28 -7.72
N LEU A 60 1.70 -21.70 -6.55
CA LEU A 60 1.23 -22.91 -5.88
C LEU A 60 -0.22 -22.79 -5.41
N MET A 61 -0.56 -21.66 -4.76
CA MET A 61 -1.91 -21.40 -4.28
C MET A 61 -2.92 -21.36 -5.43
N GLU A 62 -2.57 -20.71 -6.54
CA GLU A 62 -3.35 -20.69 -7.77
C GLU A 62 -3.60 -22.09 -8.34
N ALA A 63 -2.57 -22.95 -8.37
CA ALA A 63 -2.67 -24.26 -9.01
C ALA A 63 -3.39 -25.32 -8.18
N LEU A 64 -3.38 -25.16 -6.84
CA LEU A 64 -3.79 -26.18 -5.88
C LEU A 64 -4.97 -25.76 -4.99
N GLY A 65 -5.17 -24.45 -4.80
CA GLY A 65 -6.19 -23.90 -3.91
C GLY A 65 -7.62 -24.27 -4.33
N ASN A 66 -7.93 -24.23 -5.63
CA ASN A 66 -9.25 -24.65 -6.13
C ASN A 66 -9.49 -26.16 -6.00
N LYS A 67 -8.43 -26.97 -5.84
CA LYS A 67 -8.49 -28.44 -5.67
C LYS A 67 -8.57 -28.87 -4.21
N GLY A 68 -8.74 -27.94 -3.27
CA GLY A 68 -8.87 -28.29 -1.86
C GLY A 68 -7.54 -28.58 -1.16
N ILE A 69 -6.42 -28.02 -1.64
CA ILE A 69 -5.11 -28.13 -0.99
C ILE A 69 -4.68 -26.73 -0.56
N ASN A 70 -4.58 -26.53 0.76
CA ASN A 70 -4.15 -25.28 1.36
C ASN A 70 -2.63 -25.25 1.52
N ILE A 71 -2.04 -24.12 1.15
CA ILE A 71 -0.63 -23.83 1.39
C ILE A 71 -0.55 -22.78 2.51
N THR A 72 0.19 -23.09 3.58
CA THR A 72 0.56 -22.12 4.61
C THR A 72 2.07 -21.92 4.54
N TYR A 73 2.54 -20.69 4.27
CA TYR A 73 3.96 -20.41 4.13
C TYR A 73 4.61 -20.00 5.46
N THR A 74 5.85 -20.44 5.68
CA THR A 74 6.74 -19.92 6.71
C THR A 74 8.18 -19.89 6.24
N ASP A 75 8.92 -18.85 6.61
CA ASP A 75 10.37 -18.75 6.50
C ASP A 75 11.05 -18.81 7.88
N LYS A 76 10.35 -19.33 8.90
CA LYS A 76 10.81 -19.38 10.29
C LYS A 76 11.06 -20.81 10.72
N LEU A 77 12.31 -21.13 11.04
CA LEU A 77 12.67 -22.48 11.48
C LEU A 77 12.05 -22.87 12.84
N GLU A 78 11.69 -21.89 13.67
CA GLU A 78 10.96 -22.10 14.94
C GLU A 78 9.56 -22.69 14.75
N ASP A 79 8.96 -22.57 13.57
CA ASP A 79 7.69 -23.21 13.22
C ASP A 79 7.81 -24.72 13.02
N ILE A 80 9.04 -25.25 12.96
CA ILE A 80 9.33 -26.69 12.96
C ILE A 80 9.36 -27.18 14.40
N ASN A 81 8.17 -27.28 14.99
CA ASN A 81 7.95 -27.81 16.32
C ASN A 81 6.70 -28.70 16.34
N THR A 82 6.59 -29.59 17.34
CA THR A 82 5.51 -30.59 17.42
C THR A 82 4.11 -29.95 17.39
N THR A 83 3.91 -28.86 18.13
CA THR A 83 2.60 -28.21 18.23
C THR A 83 2.13 -27.68 16.89
N ASN A 84 3.02 -27.01 16.15
CA ASN A 84 2.68 -26.43 14.86
C ASN A 84 2.57 -27.49 13.76
N LEU A 85 3.54 -28.42 13.67
CA LEU A 85 3.53 -29.48 12.65
C LEU A 85 2.27 -30.35 12.72
N ASN A 86 1.76 -30.64 13.91
CA ASN A 86 0.55 -31.46 14.09
C ASN A 86 -0.73 -30.86 13.48
N LYS A 87 -0.71 -29.57 13.08
CA LYS A 87 -1.82 -28.93 12.38
C LYS A 87 -1.90 -29.32 10.91
N PHE A 88 -0.82 -29.85 10.34
CA PHE A 88 -0.66 -30.09 8.91
C PHE A 88 -0.68 -31.59 8.57
N ASP A 89 -1.04 -31.88 7.32
CA ASP A 89 -1.00 -33.22 6.74
C ASP A 89 0.35 -33.52 6.07
N ALA A 90 1.00 -32.48 5.54
CA ALA A 90 2.32 -32.57 4.93
C ALA A 90 3.19 -31.33 5.22
N LEU A 91 4.50 -31.55 5.24
CA LEU A 91 5.52 -30.49 5.22
C LEU A 91 6.21 -30.48 3.86
N MET A 92 6.09 -29.38 3.12
CA MET A 92 6.87 -29.11 1.91
C MET A 92 8.05 -28.22 2.25
N ILE A 93 9.25 -28.56 1.75
CA ILE A 93 10.47 -27.79 1.99
C ILE A 93 11.06 -27.38 0.65
N TYR A 94 11.27 -26.08 0.47
CA TYR A 94 12.07 -25.52 -0.63
C TYR A 94 12.91 -24.40 -0.02
N ALA A 95 14.06 -24.79 0.52
CA ALA A 95 14.92 -23.93 1.33
C ALA A 95 16.34 -24.51 1.39
N ASN A 96 17.28 -23.72 1.87
CA ASN A 96 18.68 -24.04 2.13
C ASN A 96 19.06 -23.72 3.59
N TRP A 97 18.26 -24.15 4.55
CA TRP A 97 18.60 -24.05 5.96
C TRP A 97 19.79 -24.94 6.30
N ASP A 98 20.89 -24.34 6.74
CA ASP A 98 22.13 -25.09 6.95
C ASP A 98 22.05 -26.05 8.14
N ASN A 99 21.48 -25.57 9.24
CA ASN A 99 21.42 -26.27 10.51
C ASN A 99 19.99 -26.31 11.05
N ILE A 100 19.66 -27.39 11.74
CA ILE A 100 18.43 -27.54 12.54
C ILE A 100 18.78 -27.68 14.02
N THR A 101 17.93 -27.17 14.91
CA THR A 101 18.11 -27.37 16.35
C THR A 101 17.72 -28.81 16.74
N PRO A 102 18.28 -29.39 17.82
CA PRO A 102 17.94 -30.75 18.24
C PRO A 102 16.44 -30.96 18.49
N ASP A 103 15.76 -29.96 19.05
CA ASP A 103 14.32 -30.04 19.32
C ASP A 103 13.48 -29.99 18.03
N ALA A 104 13.85 -29.13 17.07
CA ALA A 104 13.18 -29.06 15.78
C ALA A 104 13.44 -30.32 14.93
N GLU A 105 14.66 -30.87 14.97
CA GLU A 105 15.01 -32.13 14.32
C GLU A 105 14.15 -33.27 14.88
N LYS A 106 14.08 -33.38 16.21
CA LYS A 106 13.26 -34.39 16.88
C LYS A 106 11.78 -34.25 16.49
N ALA A 107 11.25 -33.03 16.45
CA ALA A 107 9.88 -32.76 16.06
C ALA A 107 9.61 -33.17 14.60
N LEU A 108 10.50 -32.79 13.67
CA LEU A 108 10.42 -33.12 12.25
C LEU A 108 10.44 -34.63 12.02
N LEU A 109 11.44 -35.33 12.59
CA LEU A 109 11.58 -36.77 12.42
C LEU A 109 10.40 -37.53 13.04
N ALA A 110 9.91 -37.09 14.22
CA ALA A 110 8.74 -37.67 14.86
C ALA A 110 7.45 -37.45 14.05
N TYR A 111 7.27 -36.25 13.49
CA TYR A 111 6.14 -35.90 12.63
C TYR A 111 6.05 -36.86 11.44
N VAL A 112 7.14 -37.03 10.68
CA VAL A 112 7.16 -37.95 9.54
C VAL A 112 7.02 -39.40 10.00
N ALA A 113 7.77 -39.84 11.01
CA ALA A 113 7.70 -41.22 11.51
C ALA A 113 6.29 -41.61 12.00
N SER A 114 5.48 -40.65 12.45
CA SER A 114 4.09 -40.86 12.89
C SER A 114 3.11 -41.20 11.75
N GLY A 115 3.45 -40.89 10.50
CA GLY A 115 2.60 -41.12 9.33
C GLY A 115 2.38 -39.90 8.45
N LYS A 116 2.84 -38.72 8.86
CA LYS A 116 2.64 -37.47 8.10
C LYS A 116 3.60 -37.37 6.91
N GLY A 117 3.19 -36.65 5.88
CA GLY A 117 3.93 -36.54 4.63
C GLY A 117 5.06 -35.50 4.69
N ILE A 118 6.14 -35.73 3.92
CA ILE A 118 7.17 -34.71 3.67
C ILE A 118 7.55 -34.66 2.19
N LEU A 119 7.70 -33.44 1.68
CA LEU A 119 8.02 -33.13 0.29
C LEU A 119 9.24 -32.19 0.20
N PRO A 120 10.48 -32.69 0.25
CA PRO A 120 11.64 -31.87 -0.05
C PRO A 120 11.73 -31.64 -1.57
N ILE A 121 11.77 -30.37 -1.96
CA ILE A 121 11.80 -29.93 -3.36
C ILE A 121 13.17 -29.33 -3.67
N HIS A 122 13.73 -29.71 -4.81
CA HIS A 122 14.96 -29.16 -5.36
C HIS A 122 16.13 -29.17 -4.36
N CYS A 123 16.51 -27.99 -3.87
CA CYS A 123 17.63 -27.72 -2.97
C CYS A 123 17.43 -28.25 -1.55
N ALA A 124 16.19 -28.61 -1.17
CA ALA A 124 15.88 -29.12 0.16
C ALA A 124 16.60 -30.43 0.52
N SER A 125 17.16 -31.17 -0.45
CA SER A 125 18.05 -32.31 -0.15
C SER A 125 19.36 -31.91 0.52
N PHE A 126 19.69 -30.62 0.56
CA PHE A 126 20.88 -30.07 1.23
C PHE A 126 20.55 -29.27 2.49
N CYS A 127 19.29 -29.22 2.90
CA CYS A 127 18.92 -28.71 4.23
C CYS A 127 19.53 -29.55 5.36
N PHE A 128 19.73 -28.92 6.51
CA PHE A 128 20.02 -29.53 7.79
C PHE A 128 21.24 -30.45 7.74
N ARG A 129 22.38 -29.94 7.26
CA ARG A 129 23.62 -30.71 7.08
C ARG A 129 24.17 -31.29 8.39
N ASN A 130 23.75 -30.73 9.52
CA ASN A 130 24.03 -31.26 10.85
C ASN A 130 23.13 -32.44 11.27
N SER A 131 22.18 -32.88 10.44
CA SER A 131 21.27 -34.00 10.68
C SER A 131 21.50 -35.15 9.67
N PRO A 132 22.31 -36.16 10.02
CA PRO A 132 22.45 -37.36 9.19
C PRO A 132 21.13 -38.13 9.00
N GLU A 133 20.23 -38.08 9.98
CA GLU A 133 18.93 -38.77 9.91
C GLU A 133 17.96 -38.06 8.94
N TYR A 134 18.00 -36.73 8.83
CA TYR A 134 17.26 -36.02 7.78
C TYR A 134 17.71 -36.46 6.39
N VAL A 135 19.03 -36.51 6.14
CA VAL A 135 19.58 -36.95 4.83
C VAL A 135 19.13 -38.37 4.49
N LYS A 136 19.17 -39.29 5.46
CA LYS A 136 18.63 -40.65 5.30
C LYS A 136 17.13 -40.66 5.01
N MET A 137 16.35 -39.82 5.70
CA MET A 137 14.91 -39.70 5.49
C MET A 137 14.59 -39.23 4.06
N VAL A 138 15.22 -38.13 3.59
CA VAL A 138 15.05 -37.60 2.23
C VAL A 138 15.48 -38.60 1.15
N GLY A 139 16.49 -39.42 1.45
CA GLY A 139 16.97 -40.47 0.57
C GLY A 139 18.21 -40.10 -0.23
N GLY A 140 18.78 -38.92 -0.03
CA GLY A 140 19.99 -38.44 -0.70
C GLY A 140 20.24 -36.97 -0.44
N GLN A 141 21.45 -36.51 -0.74
CA GLN A 141 21.86 -35.11 -0.59
C GLN A 141 22.54 -34.63 -1.85
N PHE A 142 22.11 -33.53 -2.46
CA PHE A 142 22.80 -33.01 -3.65
C PHE A 142 24.25 -32.66 -3.31
N TRP A 143 25.16 -32.87 -4.27
CA TRP A 143 26.60 -32.64 -4.08
C TRP A 143 27.19 -31.74 -5.17
N ARG A 144 26.75 -31.90 -6.43
CA ARG A 144 27.24 -31.11 -7.56
C ARG A 144 26.06 -30.66 -8.43
N HIS A 145 26.14 -29.44 -8.95
CA HIS A 145 25.09 -28.86 -9.75
C HIS A 145 25.60 -28.14 -11.01
N THR A 146 24.73 -27.99 -12.01
CA THR A 146 24.93 -27.12 -13.19
C THR A 146 23.59 -26.77 -13.82
N MET A 147 23.48 -25.61 -14.46
CA MET A 147 22.27 -25.20 -15.20
C MET A 147 22.23 -25.87 -16.57
N ASP A 148 21.10 -26.48 -16.94
CA ASP A 148 20.90 -27.07 -18.26
C ASP A 148 19.40 -27.16 -18.63
N THR A 149 19.10 -27.38 -19.91
CA THR A 149 17.79 -27.84 -20.34
C THR A 149 17.65 -29.34 -20.08
N ILE A 150 16.73 -29.70 -19.18
CA ILE A 150 16.49 -31.08 -18.77
C ILE A 150 15.13 -31.59 -19.20
N ARG A 151 15.10 -32.90 -19.46
CA ARG A 151 13.89 -33.70 -19.58
C ARG A 151 14.13 -35.02 -18.87
N ALA A 152 13.53 -35.21 -17.71
CA ALA A 152 13.66 -36.46 -16.98
C ALA A 152 12.89 -37.59 -17.69
N ASN A 153 13.50 -38.77 -17.71
CA ASN A 153 12.94 -40.01 -18.22
C ASN A 153 12.06 -40.65 -17.14
N ILE A 154 10.80 -40.91 -17.47
CA ILE A 154 9.87 -41.62 -16.59
C ILE A 154 10.24 -43.10 -16.57
N VAL A 155 10.58 -43.62 -15.39
CA VAL A 155 10.93 -45.05 -15.20
C VAL A 155 9.79 -45.88 -14.60
N GLN A 156 8.82 -45.24 -13.93
CA GLN A 156 7.65 -45.90 -13.35
C GLN A 156 6.33 -45.23 -13.79
N PRO A 157 5.92 -45.38 -15.06
CA PRO A 157 4.77 -44.65 -15.62
C PRO A 157 3.42 -44.98 -14.95
N ASN A 158 3.31 -46.13 -14.27
CA ASN A 158 2.09 -46.55 -13.58
C ASN A 158 2.00 -46.02 -12.13
N SER A 159 3.00 -45.27 -11.66
CA SER A 159 2.93 -44.65 -10.33
C SER A 159 1.77 -43.65 -10.26
N PRO A 160 0.96 -43.64 -9.18
CA PRO A 160 -0.11 -42.65 -9.02
C PRO A 160 0.41 -41.21 -9.04
N ILE A 161 1.68 -40.99 -8.68
CA ILE A 161 2.33 -39.66 -8.72
C ILE A 161 2.52 -39.17 -10.16
N LEU A 162 2.75 -40.09 -11.11
CA LEU A 162 3.01 -39.76 -12.52
C LEU A 162 1.76 -39.78 -13.39
N LYS A 163 0.58 -39.96 -12.79
CA LYS A 163 -0.68 -39.95 -13.50
C LYS A 163 -0.90 -38.60 -14.20
N ASP A 164 -1.23 -38.66 -15.48
CA ASP A 164 -1.49 -37.52 -16.37
C ASP A 164 -0.28 -36.58 -16.59
N ILE A 165 0.95 -37.10 -16.41
CA ILE A 165 2.19 -36.36 -16.65
C ILE A 165 2.89 -36.91 -17.90
N SER A 166 3.04 -36.07 -18.92
CA SER A 166 3.61 -36.44 -20.24
C SER A 166 5.14 -36.26 -20.31
N GLY A 167 5.69 -35.46 -19.41
CA GLY A 167 7.12 -35.31 -19.16
C GLY A 167 7.52 -33.84 -19.04
N ILE A 168 8.29 -33.52 -18.01
CA ILE A 168 8.66 -32.14 -17.67
C ILE A 168 9.93 -31.75 -18.43
N LYS A 169 9.81 -30.79 -19.35
CA LYS A 169 10.97 -30.12 -19.98
C LYS A 169 11.12 -28.73 -19.40
N ALA A 170 12.28 -28.44 -18.81
CA ALA A 170 12.58 -27.15 -18.17
C ALA A 170 14.06 -26.81 -18.34
N PHE A 171 14.38 -25.51 -18.39
CA PHE A 171 15.73 -25.04 -18.09
C PHE A 171 15.83 -24.91 -16.57
N ASP A 172 16.68 -25.71 -15.93
CA ASP A 172 16.67 -25.87 -14.49
C ASP A 172 18.09 -26.21 -13.97
N GLU A 173 18.28 -26.18 -12.66
CA GLU A 173 19.52 -26.60 -12.03
C GLU A 173 19.54 -28.13 -11.86
N THR A 174 20.50 -28.77 -12.52
CA THR A 174 20.65 -30.22 -12.52
C THR A 174 21.55 -30.67 -11.37
N TYR A 175 21.16 -31.72 -10.65
CA TYR A 175 21.91 -32.25 -9.51
C TYR A 175 22.51 -33.62 -9.76
N LEU A 176 23.70 -33.85 -9.18
CA LEU A 176 24.20 -35.17 -8.82
C LEU A 176 24.10 -35.32 -7.30
N HIS A 177 23.56 -36.43 -6.83
CA HIS A 177 23.35 -36.70 -5.41
C HIS A 177 24.45 -37.57 -4.83
N SER A 178 24.83 -37.30 -3.60
CA SER A 178 25.60 -38.18 -2.72
C SER A 178 24.67 -38.84 -1.70
N GLN A 179 25.17 -39.90 -1.02
CA GLN A 179 24.44 -40.56 0.07
C GLN A 179 23.05 -41.10 -0.33
N LEU A 180 22.89 -41.45 -1.61
CA LEU A 180 21.66 -42.06 -2.12
C LEU A 180 21.36 -43.34 -1.35
N GLN A 181 20.14 -43.44 -0.82
CA GLN A 181 19.70 -44.62 -0.10
C GLN A 181 19.31 -45.73 -1.08
N PRO A 182 19.67 -46.99 -0.81
CA PRO A 182 19.41 -48.10 -1.72
C PRO A 182 17.92 -48.46 -1.85
N ASP A 183 17.09 -48.03 -0.89
CA ASP A 183 15.65 -48.26 -0.84
C ASP A 183 14.82 -47.12 -1.45
N ASN A 184 15.46 -46.16 -2.11
CA ASN A 184 14.75 -45.14 -2.90
C ASN A 184 13.96 -45.79 -4.04
N ASN A 185 12.65 -45.57 -4.06
CA ASN A 185 11.80 -45.96 -5.18
C ASN A 185 11.83 -44.86 -6.25
N VAL A 186 12.72 -45.01 -7.23
CA VAL A 186 12.96 -44.00 -8.29
C VAL A 186 11.82 -43.98 -9.30
N LEU A 187 11.24 -42.79 -9.51
CA LEU A 187 10.13 -42.53 -10.43
C LEU A 187 10.61 -41.91 -11.75
N MET A 188 11.65 -41.07 -11.69
CA MET A 188 12.28 -40.45 -12.85
C MET A 188 13.80 -40.42 -12.73
N THR A 189 14.49 -40.55 -13.85
CA THR A 189 15.95 -40.37 -13.97
C THR A 189 16.27 -39.31 -15.02
N ARG A 190 17.44 -38.68 -14.95
CA ARG A 190 17.97 -37.83 -16.02
C ARG A 190 19.25 -38.42 -16.59
N ASP A 191 19.58 -38.08 -17.82
CA ASP A 191 20.87 -38.47 -18.40
C ASP A 191 22.01 -37.65 -17.77
N ILE A 192 23.13 -38.30 -17.49
CA ILE A 192 24.37 -37.65 -17.04
C ILE A 192 25.11 -37.14 -18.29
N LYS A 193 25.38 -35.84 -18.33
CA LYS A 193 26.05 -35.19 -19.47
C LYS A 193 27.55 -35.48 -19.48
N ALA A 194 28.19 -35.30 -20.63
CA ALA A 194 29.60 -35.66 -20.84
C ALA A 194 30.56 -34.93 -19.88
N ASP A 195 30.25 -33.70 -19.48
CA ASP A 195 31.01 -32.90 -18.52
C ASP A 195 30.85 -33.37 -17.05
N GLN A 196 29.81 -34.16 -16.78
CA GLN A 196 29.48 -34.77 -15.49
C GLN A 196 29.89 -36.25 -15.39
N THR A 197 30.22 -36.90 -16.52
CA THR A 197 30.61 -38.32 -16.55
C THR A 197 31.83 -38.62 -15.67
N LYS A 198 32.75 -37.66 -15.52
CA LYS A 198 33.92 -37.79 -14.64
C LYS A 198 33.58 -37.94 -13.15
N ASP A 199 32.43 -37.42 -12.72
CA ASP A 199 31.99 -37.49 -11.32
C ASP A 199 31.21 -38.78 -11.01
N ARG A 200 30.68 -39.41 -12.06
CA ARG A 200 29.88 -40.65 -12.03
C ARG A 200 30.29 -41.57 -13.19
N PRO A 201 31.53 -42.10 -13.21
CA PRO A 201 32.04 -42.85 -14.35
C PRO A 201 31.25 -44.15 -14.62
N ASP A 202 30.63 -44.71 -13.58
CA ASP A 202 29.92 -45.98 -13.64
C ASP A 202 28.39 -45.83 -13.85
N ALA A 203 27.89 -44.59 -14.01
CA ALA A 203 26.46 -44.32 -14.19
C ALA A 203 26.18 -43.48 -15.44
N LYS A 204 25.16 -43.88 -16.21
CA LYS A 204 24.68 -43.11 -17.39
C LYS A 204 23.51 -42.19 -17.06
N THR A 205 22.81 -42.47 -15.97
CA THR A 205 21.62 -41.75 -15.54
C THR A 205 21.68 -41.48 -14.04
N GLU A 206 21.05 -40.39 -13.61
CA GLU A 206 20.98 -39.95 -12.22
C GLU A 206 19.51 -39.97 -11.75
N PRO A 207 19.18 -40.51 -10.56
CA PRO A 207 17.85 -40.37 -9.97
C PRO A 207 17.45 -38.90 -9.81
N TYR A 208 16.23 -38.56 -10.22
CA TYR A 208 15.79 -37.16 -10.28
C TYR A 208 14.46 -36.91 -9.56
N THR A 209 13.62 -37.93 -9.45
CA THR A 209 12.41 -37.92 -8.62
C THR A 209 12.21 -39.30 -8.04
N TRP A 210 11.97 -39.39 -6.73
CA TRP A 210 11.80 -40.66 -6.04
C TRP A 210 10.87 -40.54 -4.84
N THR A 211 10.47 -41.70 -4.35
CA THR A 211 9.70 -41.85 -3.11
C THR A 211 10.43 -42.75 -2.13
N ARG A 212 10.21 -42.53 -0.83
CA ARG A 212 10.74 -43.37 0.25
C ARG A 212 9.75 -43.46 1.40
N GLN A 213 9.93 -44.45 2.28
CA GLN A 213 9.19 -44.58 3.52
C GLN A 213 10.12 -44.32 4.72
N TYR A 214 9.65 -43.56 5.71
CA TYR A 214 10.38 -43.31 6.95
C TYR A 214 9.43 -43.45 8.14
N GLY A 215 9.62 -44.49 8.96
CA GLY A 215 8.61 -44.91 9.92
C GLY A 215 7.30 -45.25 9.20
N LYS A 216 6.20 -44.59 9.58
CA LYS A 216 4.91 -44.69 8.87
C LYS A 216 4.73 -43.65 7.77
N GLY A 217 5.56 -42.60 7.76
CA GLY A 217 5.43 -41.48 6.84
C GLY A 217 5.98 -41.78 5.45
N LYS A 218 5.49 -41.01 4.49
CA LYS A 218 5.87 -41.08 3.09
C LYS A 218 6.67 -39.83 2.70
N VAL A 219 7.78 -40.06 2.01
CA VAL A 219 8.71 -39.03 1.55
C VAL A 219 8.61 -38.98 0.03
N PHE A 220 8.35 -37.80 -0.53
CA PHE A 220 8.40 -37.54 -1.97
C PHE A 220 9.50 -36.50 -2.24
N TYR A 221 10.47 -36.82 -3.10
CA TYR A 221 11.52 -35.88 -3.50
C TYR A 221 11.51 -35.68 -5.01
N THR A 222 11.72 -34.44 -5.45
CA THR A 222 12.06 -34.10 -6.83
C THR A 222 13.17 -33.06 -6.87
N ALA A 223 14.12 -33.23 -7.80
CA ALA A 223 15.22 -32.29 -8.01
C ALA A 223 14.85 -31.10 -8.91
N TYR A 224 13.66 -31.10 -9.53
CA TYR A 224 13.11 -29.95 -10.26
C TYR A 224 12.77 -28.78 -9.33
N GLY A 225 12.91 -27.54 -9.81
CA GLY A 225 12.34 -26.36 -9.17
C GLY A 225 13.30 -25.20 -8.86
N HIS A 226 14.52 -25.15 -9.42
CA HIS A 226 15.41 -23.99 -9.27
C HIS A 226 14.85 -22.78 -10.03
N ASP A 227 14.63 -22.95 -11.33
CA ASP A 227 14.22 -21.87 -12.23
C ASP A 227 12.74 -21.53 -12.02
N GLU A 228 12.42 -20.24 -12.00
CA GLU A 228 11.05 -19.78 -11.76
C GLU A 228 10.06 -20.27 -12.82
N ARG A 229 10.52 -20.47 -14.06
CA ARG A 229 9.67 -20.98 -15.16
C ARG A 229 9.24 -22.41 -14.91
N THR A 230 10.02 -23.22 -14.18
CA THR A 230 9.61 -24.58 -13.80
C THR A 230 8.32 -24.56 -12.99
N TRP A 231 8.13 -23.57 -12.10
CA TRP A 231 6.94 -23.44 -11.27
C TRP A 231 5.67 -23.06 -12.06
N THR A 232 5.83 -22.54 -13.28
CA THR A 232 4.72 -22.27 -14.20
C THR A 232 4.40 -23.45 -15.13
N ASN A 233 5.19 -24.53 -15.09
CA ASN A 233 4.98 -25.70 -15.92
C ASN A 233 3.80 -26.55 -15.39
N PRO A 234 2.74 -26.79 -16.18
CA PRO A 234 1.56 -27.56 -15.74
C PRO A 234 1.89 -28.98 -15.27
N ASP A 235 2.81 -29.68 -15.95
CA ASP A 235 3.21 -31.05 -15.59
C ASP A 235 4.00 -31.07 -14.26
N PHE A 236 4.75 -30.01 -13.96
CA PHE A 236 5.43 -29.87 -12.66
C PHE A 236 4.45 -29.56 -11.53
N LEU A 237 3.50 -28.66 -11.73
CA LEU A 237 2.44 -28.39 -10.75
C LEU A 237 1.59 -29.65 -10.51
N LYS A 238 1.32 -30.44 -11.55
CA LYS A 238 0.63 -31.73 -11.42
C LYS A 238 1.47 -32.76 -10.67
N LEU A 239 2.78 -32.78 -10.87
CA LEU A 239 3.70 -33.61 -10.10
C LEU A 239 3.63 -33.29 -8.60
N LEU A 240 3.63 -32.00 -8.24
CA LEU A 240 3.50 -31.56 -6.85
C LEU A 240 2.14 -31.92 -6.27
N GLU A 241 1.05 -31.68 -7.00
CA GLU A 241 -0.32 -32.08 -6.59
C GLU A 241 -0.40 -33.57 -6.26
N ASN A 242 0.00 -34.42 -7.21
CA ASN A 242 -0.08 -35.88 -7.03
C ASN A 242 0.89 -36.34 -5.92
N GLY A 243 2.07 -35.71 -5.80
CA GLY A 243 3.04 -35.96 -4.75
C GLY A 243 2.48 -35.66 -3.35
N ILE A 244 1.79 -34.53 -3.18
CA ILE A 244 1.13 -34.14 -1.92
C ILE A 244 0.07 -35.17 -1.55
N ILE A 245 -0.86 -35.46 -2.47
CA ILE A 245 -1.96 -36.40 -2.22
C ILE A 245 -1.42 -37.80 -1.90
N TRP A 246 -0.36 -38.25 -2.57
CA TRP A 246 0.26 -39.54 -2.29
C TRP A 246 0.93 -39.59 -0.91
N ALA A 247 1.59 -38.50 -0.51
CA ALA A 247 2.43 -38.44 0.69
C ALA A 247 1.63 -38.36 2.01
N VAL A 248 0.45 -37.75 2.01
CA VAL A 248 -0.38 -37.65 3.23
C VAL A 248 -0.93 -39.02 3.67
N ASP A 249 -1.33 -39.11 4.94
CA ASP A 249 -1.89 -40.34 5.52
C ASP A 249 -3.26 -40.72 4.92
N GLU A 250 -3.64 -42.00 5.05
CA GLU A 250 -4.87 -42.53 4.43
C GLU A 250 -6.14 -41.80 4.89
N GLN A 251 -6.17 -41.28 6.12
CA GLN A 251 -7.31 -40.54 6.65
C GLN A 251 -7.44 -39.18 5.96
N ALA A 252 -6.33 -38.46 5.78
CA ALA A 252 -6.28 -37.20 5.04
C ALA A 252 -6.65 -37.41 3.56
N GLN A 253 -6.14 -38.47 2.92
CA GLN A 253 -6.51 -38.82 1.54
C GLN A 253 -8.03 -39.06 1.41
N ALA A 254 -8.61 -39.86 2.32
CA ALA A 254 -10.04 -40.13 2.31
C ALA A 254 -10.89 -38.87 2.55
N ALA A 255 -10.43 -37.98 3.44
CA ALA A 255 -11.13 -36.74 3.76
C ALA A 255 -11.09 -35.71 2.62
N HIS A 256 -9.97 -35.62 1.91
CA HIS A 256 -9.83 -34.81 0.70
C HIS A 256 -10.65 -35.37 -0.46
N ALA A 257 -10.63 -36.69 -0.66
CA ALA A 257 -11.48 -37.35 -1.66
C ALA A 257 -12.98 -37.14 -1.38
N ALA A 258 -13.38 -37.11 -0.11
CA ALA A 258 -14.76 -36.83 0.29
C ALA A 258 -15.17 -35.35 0.14
N LEU A 259 -14.20 -34.41 0.10
CA LEU A 259 -14.47 -33.00 -0.17
C LEU A 259 -15.03 -32.82 -1.59
N HIS A 260 -14.35 -33.45 -2.56
CA HIS A 260 -14.72 -33.48 -3.98
C HIS A 260 -15.26 -32.13 -4.51
N PRO A 261 -14.45 -31.06 -4.51
CA PRO A 261 -14.88 -29.76 -5.03
C PRO A 261 -15.32 -29.88 -6.49
N GLU A 262 -16.43 -29.27 -6.85
CA GLU A 262 -16.97 -29.27 -8.20
C GLU A 262 -16.07 -28.45 -9.14
N ALA A 263 -15.97 -28.88 -10.40
CA ALA A 263 -15.27 -28.10 -11.41
C ALA A 263 -16.11 -26.87 -11.79
N PHE A 264 -15.48 -25.71 -11.87
CA PHE A 264 -16.16 -24.49 -12.29
C PHE A 264 -16.70 -24.60 -13.72
N SER A 265 -17.95 -24.19 -13.91
CA SER A 265 -18.60 -24.11 -15.23
C SER A 265 -18.54 -22.68 -15.76
N TYR A 266 -18.27 -22.54 -17.06
CA TYR A 266 -18.04 -21.25 -17.72
C TYR A 266 -18.90 -21.07 -18.96
N SER A 267 -19.31 -19.82 -19.21
CA SER A 267 -19.98 -19.41 -20.44
C SER A 267 -19.42 -18.09 -20.96
N PRO A 268 -19.36 -17.85 -22.29
CA PRO A 268 -18.97 -16.54 -22.83
C PRO A 268 -19.94 -15.45 -22.36
N ALA A 269 -19.40 -14.28 -21.99
CA ALA A 269 -20.21 -13.13 -21.56
C ALA A 269 -19.60 -11.80 -22.01
N LYS A 270 -20.42 -10.75 -22.14
CA LYS A 270 -19.96 -9.40 -22.46
C LYS A 270 -19.39 -8.74 -21.21
N LEU A 271 -18.12 -9.01 -20.92
CA LEU A 271 -17.41 -8.49 -19.75
C LEU A 271 -16.37 -7.43 -20.15
N PRO A 272 -16.10 -6.44 -19.27
CA PRO A 272 -14.94 -5.57 -19.43
C PRO A 272 -13.64 -6.36 -19.53
N ASN A 273 -12.69 -5.86 -20.32
CA ASN A 273 -11.34 -6.43 -20.45
C ASN A 273 -10.29 -5.35 -20.15
N TYR A 274 -10.25 -4.85 -18.92
CA TYR A 274 -9.28 -3.83 -18.50
C TYR A 274 -7.86 -4.38 -18.56
N GLU A 275 -7.69 -5.66 -18.22
CA GLU A 275 -6.42 -6.37 -18.22
C GLU A 275 -5.93 -6.74 -19.63
N LYS A 276 -6.73 -6.48 -20.68
CA LYS A 276 -6.42 -6.79 -22.09
C LYS A 276 -6.03 -8.26 -22.32
N ARG A 277 -6.72 -9.17 -21.64
CA ARG A 277 -6.54 -10.62 -21.81
C ARG A 277 -6.82 -11.02 -23.27
N PRO A 278 -6.01 -11.89 -23.87
CA PRO A 278 -6.17 -12.31 -25.28
C PRO A 278 -7.39 -13.22 -25.48
N ASP A 279 -7.80 -13.95 -24.44
CA ASP A 279 -8.89 -14.91 -24.50
C ASP A 279 -10.28 -14.26 -24.39
N PRO A 280 -11.35 -14.91 -24.91
CA PRO A 280 -12.72 -14.50 -24.66
C PRO A 280 -12.99 -14.36 -23.16
N GLN A 281 -13.73 -13.33 -22.79
CA GLN A 281 -14.11 -13.14 -21.40
C GLN A 281 -15.22 -14.14 -21.02
N LEU A 282 -14.97 -14.92 -19.98
CA LEU A 282 -15.85 -15.96 -19.50
C LEU A 282 -16.51 -15.55 -18.18
N LEU A 283 -17.78 -15.94 -18.02
CA LEU A 283 -18.58 -15.86 -16.81
C LEU A 283 -18.62 -17.23 -16.15
N GLN A 284 -18.18 -17.31 -14.89
CA GLN A 284 -18.35 -18.50 -14.05
C GLN A 284 -19.81 -18.62 -13.61
N ALA A 285 -20.37 -19.83 -13.60
CA ALA A 285 -21.64 -20.08 -12.94
C ALA A 285 -21.51 -19.88 -11.41
N ALA A 286 -22.55 -19.32 -10.79
CA ALA A 286 -22.66 -19.22 -9.34
C ALA A 286 -22.77 -20.61 -8.70
N LEU A 287 -22.19 -20.78 -7.52
CA LEU A 287 -22.20 -22.00 -6.72
C LEU A 287 -23.14 -21.87 -5.52
N SER A 288 -23.60 -23.00 -4.98
CA SER A 288 -24.30 -22.98 -3.69
C SER A 288 -23.33 -22.55 -2.55
N PRO A 289 -23.86 -22.09 -1.40
CA PRO A 289 -23.01 -21.78 -0.24
C PRO A 289 -22.12 -22.96 0.18
N GLU A 290 -22.67 -24.17 0.21
CA GLU A 290 -21.94 -25.38 0.62
C GLU A 290 -20.81 -25.72 -0.34
N GLU A 291 -21.00 -25.50 -1.64
CA GLU A 291 -19.98 -25.80 -2.65
C GLU A 291 -18.91 -24.71 -2.68
N SER A 292 -19.31 -23.44 -2.66
CA SER A 292 -18.38 -22.30 -2.66
C SER A 292 -17.37 -22.36 -1.50
N VAL A 293 -17.83 -22.73 -0.28
CA VAL A 293 -16.96 -22.89 0.90
C VAL A 293 -15.86 -23.94 0.67
N LYS A 294 -16.08 -24.96 -0.17
CA LYS A 294 -15.04 -25.95 -0.49
C LYS A 294 -13.90 -25.35 -1.29
N HIS A 295 -14.08 -24.19 -1.93
CA HIS A 295 -13.07 -23.44 -2.69
C HIS A 295 -12.47 -22.26 -1.93
N ILE A 296 -12.78 -22.11 -0.63
CA ILE A 296 -12.26 -21.03 0.21
C ILE A 296 -11.21 -21.59 1.19
N GLN A 297 -10.08 -20.88 1.29
CA GLN A 297 -9.03 -21.12 2.28
C GLN A 297 -9.15 -20.10 3.43
N VAL A 298 -9.04 -20.60 4.66
CA VAL A 298 -8.78 -19.83 5.88
C VAL A 298 -7.53 -20.40 6.56
N PRO A 299 -6.84 -19.68 7.47
CA PRO A 299 -5.67 -20.23 8.15
C PRO A 299 -6.03 -21.50 8.94
N VAL A 300 -5.09 -22.45 9.03
CA VAL A 300 -5.31 -23.82 9.55
C VAL A 300 -5.91 -23.87 10.96
N ASP A 301 -5.73 -22.81 11.74
CA ASP A 301 -6.22 -22.68 13.11
C ASP A 301 -7.70 -22.25 13.22
N PHE A 302 -8.36 -21.99 12.10
CA PHE A 302 -9.69 -21.40 12.04
C PHE A 302 -10.72 -22.30 11.36
N ASN A 303 -11.98 -22.06 11.69
CA ASN A 303 -13.14 -22.60 10.98
C ASN A 303 -13.80 -21.49 10.15
N LEU A 304 -14.38 -21.86 9.02
CA LEU A 304 -15.24 -21.01 8.20
C LEU A 304 -16.67 -21.55 8.25
N GLU A 305 -17.61 -20.71 8.65
CA GLU A 305 -19.03 -21.06 8.80
C GLU A 305 -19.89 -20.08 8.00
N VAL A 306 -20.93 -20.59 7.33
CA VAL A 306 -21.96 -19.76 6.70
C VAL A 306 -23.05 -19.50 7.73
N PHE A 307 -23.16 -18.25 8.18
CA PHE A 307 -24.18 -17.86 9.16
C PHE A 307 -25.52 -17.55 8.49
N ALA A 308 -25.49 -16.78 7.40
CA ALA A 308 -26.68 -16.42 6.64
C ALA A 308 -26.33 -16.27 5.16
N HIS A 309 -27.28 -16.54 4.27
CA HIS A 309 -27.07 -16.49 2.82
C HIS A 309 -28.38 -16.20 2.06
N GLU A 310 -28.30 -16.12 0.74
CA GLU A 310 -29.46 -15.99 -0.15
C GLU A 310 -30.49 -17.14 0.00
N PRO A 311 -31.81 -16.88 -0.11
CA PRO A 311 -32.44 -15.63 -0.51
C PRO A 311 -32.69 -14.63 0.64
N ASN A 312 -32.34 -14.98 1.89
CA ASN A 312 -32.67 -14.14 3.06
C ASN A 312 -31.76 -12.91 3.15
N VAL A 313 -30.46 -13.14 3.00
CA VAL A 313 -29.44 -12.09 2.89
C VAL A 313 -29.04 -11.98 1.42
N MET A 314 -29.08 -10.77 0.86
CA MET A 314 -28.72 -10.49 -0.53
C MET A 314 -27.89 -9.21 -0.57
N HIS A 315 -26.75 -9.18 -1.23
CA HIS A 315 -25.90 -8.02 -1.45
C HIS A 315 -25.65 -7.16 -0.17
N PRO A 316 -25.09 -7.77 0.90
CA PRO A 316 -24.85 -7.08 2.17
C PRO A 316 -23.68 -6.10 2.07
N ILE A 317 -23.88 -4.82 2.36
CA ILE A 317 -22.84 -3.78 2.22
C ILE A 317 -22.17 -3.38 3.54
N ALA A 318 -22.88 -3.50 4.66
CA ALA A 318 -22.38 -3.23 6.00
C ALA A 318 -23.15 -4.07 7.03
N MET A 319 -22.56 -4.26 8.20
CA MET A 319 -23.22 -4.91 9.33
C MET A 319 -22.82 -4.26 10.65
N SER A 320 -23.57 -4.54 11.72
CA SER A 320 -23.22 -4.19 13.10
C SER A 320 -24.08 -5.01 14.07
N TRP A 321 -23.85 -4.90 15.39
CA TRP A 321 -24.66 -5.57 16.40
C TRP A 321 -25.24 -4.59 17.42
N ASP A 322 -26.46 -4.90 17.88
CA ASP A 322 -27.10 -4.17 18.99
C ASP A 322 -26.52 -4.59 20.35
N GLU A 323 -26.92 -3.90 21.41
CA GLU A 323 -26.50 -4.21 22.79
C GLU A 323 -26.98 -5.58 23.33
N ARG A 324 -27.76 -6.33 22.55
CA ARG A 324 -28.18 -7.71 22.83
C ARG A 324 -27.37 -8.75 22.04
N GLY A 325 -26.44 -8.30 21.19
CA GLY A 325 -25.61 -9.15 20.35
C GLY A 325 -26.31 -9.68 19.10
N ARG A 326 -27.41 -9.07 18.65
CA ARG A 326 -28.12 -9.46 17.42
C ARG A 326 -27.50 -8.77 16.20
N LEU A 327 -27.34 -9.50 15.10
CA LEU A 327 -26.71 -8.99 13.89
C LEU A 327 -27.70 -8.16 13.07
N TYR A 328 -27.33 -6.93 12.73
CA TYR A 328 -28.03 -6.05 11.80
C TYR A 328 -27.22 -5.98 10.51
N VAL A 329 -27.84 -6.33 9.38
CA VAL A 329 -27.21 -6.36 8.06
C VAL A 329 -27.89 -5.35 7.15
N LEU A 330 -27.10 -4.49 6.52
CA LEU A 330 -27.55 -3.52 5.55
C LEU A 330 -27.53 -4.13 4.15
N ILE A 331 -28.69 -4.22 3.52
CA ILE A 331 -28.86 -4.82 2.20
C ILE A 331 -29.08 -3.73 1.16
N THR A 332 -28.30 -3.77 0.06
CA THR A 332 -28.46 -2.83 -1.05
C THR A 332 -28.76 -3.51 -2.38
N LYS A 333 -29.98 -3.29 -2.88
CA LYS A 333 -30.45 -3.68 -4.20
C LYS A 333 -30.36 -2.53 -5.20
N ASP A 334 -30.47 -1.29 -4.72
CA ASP A 334 -30.44 -0.11 -5.57
C ASP A 334 -29.00 0.28 -5.98
N TYR A 335 -27.96 -0.17 -5.27
CA TYR A 335 -26.56 0.09 -5.65
C TYR A 335 -26.18 -0.68 -6.94
N PRO A 336 -25.41 -0.11 -7.88
CA PRO A 336 -24.86 1.24 -7.88
C PRO A 336 -25.74 2.29 -8.58
N ASN A 337 -26.56 1.90 -9.57
CA ASN A 337 -27.14 2.84 -10.54
C ASN A 337 -28.56 3.32 -10.23
N GLU A 338 -29.28 2.70 -9.28
CA GLU A 338 -30.72 2.93 -9.04
C GLU A 338 -30.99 3.87 -7.85
N ARG A 339 -30.16 4.90 -7.67
CA ARG A 339 -30.37 5.90 -6.61
C ARG A 339 -31.73 6.59 -6.79
N LYS A 340 -32.55 6.58 -5.75
CA LYS A 340 -33.87 7.24 -5.69
C LYS A 340 -33.88 8.32 -4.64
N ASP A 341 -34.59 9.42 -4.91
CA ASP A 341 -34.71 10.51 -3.95
C ASP A 341 -35.65 10.15 -2.77
N THR A 342 -36.64 9.27 -3.01
CA THR A 342 -37.53 8.69 -1.98
C THR A 342 -37.94 7.26 -2.35
N GLY A 343 -38.32 6.44 -1.36
CA GLY A 343 -38.94 5.12 -1.59
C GLY A 343 -38.03 4.10 -2.28
N GLY A 344 -36.77 3.99 -1.85
CA GLY A 344 -35.85 2.98 -2.37
C GLY A 344 -36.19 1.55 -1.93
N SER A 345 -35.48 0.57 -2.48
CA SER A 345 -35.73 -0.87 -2.27
C SER A 345 -34.82 -1.49 -1.21
N ASP A 346 -33.94 -0.70 -0.61
CA ASP A 346 -32.92 -1.13 0.33
C ASP A 346 -33.48 -1.15 1.76
N TYR A 347 -32.87 -1.97 2.62
CA TYR A 347 -33.41 -2.24 3.95
C TYR A 347 -32.32 -2.73 4.92
N ILE A 348 -32.67 -2.73 6.21
CA ILE A 348 -31.87 -3.31 7.30
C ILE A 348 -32.57 -4.57 7.81
N LEU A 349 -31.81 -5.66 7.91
CA LEU A 349 -32.29 -6.97 8.35
C LEU A 349 -31.64 -7.34 9.68
N ILE A 350 -32.44 -7.75 10.66
CA ILE A 350 -31.95 -8.41 11.88
C ILE A 350 -31.87 -9.90 11.59
N CYS A 351 -30.70 -10.51 11.80
CA CYS A 351 -30.46 -11.93 11.63
C CYS A 351 -30.21 -12.57 13.01
N GLU A 352 -31.02 -13.56 13.37
CA GLU A 352 -30.96 -14.23 14.68
C GLU A 352 -30.82 -15.75 14.51
N ASP A 353 -29.95 -16.33 15.34
CA ASP A 353 -29.82 -17.77 15.58
C ASP A 353 -30.60 -18.09 16.87
N THR A 354 -31.82 -18.61 16.71
CA THR A 354 -32.74 -18.86 17.83
C THR A 354 -32.63 -20.28 18.39
N ASP A 355 -32.09 -21.23 17.62
CA ASP A 355 -31.85 -22.61 18.05
C ASP A 355 -30.39 -22.92 18.47
N LYS A 356 -29.47 -21.97 18.23
CA LYS A 356 -28.04 -21.97 18.60
C LYS A 356 -27.21 -22.97 17.82
N ASP A 357 -27.57 -23.27 16.58
CA ASP A 357 -26.80 -24.16 15.71
C ASP A 357 -25.65 -23.45 14.96
N GLY A 358 -25.51 -22.12 15.13
CA GLY A 358 -24.51 -21.30 14.46
C GLY A 358 -25.00 -20.71 13.13
N LYS A 359 -26.28 -20.79 12.82
CA LYS A 359 -26.91 -20.23 11.60
C LYS A 359 -28.10 -19.36 11.96
N ALA A 360 -28.36 -18.34 11.14
CA ALA A 360 -29.57 -17.54 11.29
C ALA A 360 -30.80 -18.32 10.80
N ASP A 361 -31.80 -18.45 11.67
CA ASP A 361 -33.09 -19.07 11.37
C ASP A 361 -34.26 -18.06 11.38
N LYS A 362 -34.05 -16.87 11.95
CA LYS A 362 -35.04 -15.79 12.02
C LYS A 362 -34.51 -14.49 11.42
N PHE A 363 -35.34 -13.87 10.60
CA PHE A 363 -35.03 -12.65 9.86
C PHE A 363 -36.13 -11.59 10.04
N THR A 364 -35.78 -10.42 10.56
CA THR A 364 -36.73 -9.31 10.81
C THR A 364 -36.32 -8.06 10.03
N ARG A 365 -37.24 -7.44 9.28
CA ARG A 365 -37.01 -6.15 8.61
C ARG A 365 -37.09 -5.02 9.65
N PHE A 366 -35.93 -4.50 10.07
CA PHE A 366 -35.88 -3.37 10.99
C PHE A 366 -36.29 -2.05 10.31
N ALA A 367 -35.75 -1.78 9.12
CA ALA A 367 -36.07 -0.57 8.37
C ALA A 367 -36.12 -0.87 6.87
N GLU A 368 -37.05 -0.24 6.16
CA GLU A 368 -37.25 -0.38 4.71
C GLU A 368 -37.34 0.99 4.04
N GLY A 369 -37.37 1.03 2.70
CA GLY A 369 -37.50 2.29 1.97
C GLY A 369 -36.22 3.11 1.90
N LEU A 370 -35.05 2.47 2.08
CA LEU A 370 -33.74 3.10 1.96
C LEU A 370 -33.27 3.07 0.50
N SER A 371 -32.35 3.96 0.12
CA SER A 371 -31.79 4.03 -1.25
C SER A 371 -30.28 4.19 -1.19
N ILE A 372 -29.54 3.12 -1.50
CA ILE A 372 -28.08 3.05 -1.44
C ILE A 372 -27.53 3.50 -0.08
N PRO A 373 -27.95 2.86 1.03
CA PRO A 373 -27.28 3.05 2.30
C PRO A 373 -25.95 2.29 2.31
N THR A 374 -24.93 2.83 2.96
CA THR A 374 -23.53 2.37 2.83
C THR A 374 -22.81 2.18 4.17
N GLY A 375 -23.48 2.44 5.29
CA GLY A 375 -22.94 2.22 6.63
C GLY A 375 -23.99 2.45 7.71
N LEU A 376 -23.82 1.80 8.86
CA LEU A 376 -24.71 1.93 10.01
C LEU A 376 -23.96 1.90 11.34
N VAL A 377 -24.47 2.58 12.36
CA VAL A 377 -23.91 2.56 13.72
C VAL A 377 -24.98 2.83 14.77
N PHE A 378 -24.93 2.14 15.90
CA PHE A 378 -25.86 2.36 17.01
C PHE A 378 -25.51 3.62 17.82
N ALA A 379 -26.50 4.47 18.06
CA ALA A 379 -26.40 5.67 18.89
C ALA A 379 -27.77 6.17 19.32
N ASN A 380 -27.87 6.85 20.47
CA ASN A 380 -29.08 7.46 21.02
C ASN A 380 -30.31 6.53 21.05
N GLY A 381 -30.10 5.24 21.33
CA GLY A 381 -31.15 4.22 21.33
C GLY A 381 -31.73 3.85 19.96
N GLY A 382 -31.10 4.25 18.87
CA GLY A 382 -31.44 3.86 17.50
C GLY A 382 -30.19 3.57 16.65
N VAL A 383 -30.35 3.66 15.34
CA VAL A 383 -29.31 3.41 14.33
C VAL A 383 -29.14 4.64 13.44
N ILE A 384 -27.91 5.13 13.33
CA ILE A 384 -27.53 6.15 12.35
C ILE A 384 -27.10 5.44 11.07
N VAL A 385 -27.59 5.89 9.92
CA VAL A 385 -27.36 5.28 8.61
C VAL A 385 -26.78 6.29 7.63
N ALA A 386 -25.65 5.94 7.02
CA ALA A 386 -25.05 6.70 5.92
C ALA A 386 -25.84 6.41 4.63
N GLN A 387 -26.53 7.41 4.09
CA GLN A 387 -27.29 7.30 2.85
C GLN A 387 -27.23 8.62 2.06
N ALA A 388 -26.21 8.79 1.22
CA ALA A 388 -25.99 10.05 0.51
C ALA A 388 -27.24 10.54 -0.27
N PRO A 389 -27.60 11.83 -0.19
CA PRO A 389 -26.84 12.93 0.41
C PRO A 389 -27.04 13.12 1.92
N HIS A 390 -27.83 12.27 2.57
CA HIS A 390 -28.31 12.42 3.94
C HIS A 390 -27.57 11.49 4.94
N MET A 391 -27.41 11.97 6.16
CA MET A 391 -27.15 11.10 7.31
C MET A 391 -28.48 10.91 8.05
N LEU A 392 -28.96 9.66 8.15
CA LEU A 392 -30.27 9.34 8.71
C LEU A 392 -30.14 8.82 10.13
N PHE A 393 -31.15 9.07 10.95
CA PHE A 393 -31.37 8.42 12.24
C PHE A 393 -32.68 7.64 12.18
N LEU A 394 -32.62 6.37 12.55
CA LEU A 394 -33.72 5.42 12.56
C LEU A 394 -33.89 4.87 13.97
N LYS A 395 -35.11 4.77 14.49
CA LYS A 395 -35.34 4.26 15.83
C LYS A 395 -36.66 3.51 15.90
N ASP A 396 -36.66 2.44 16.69
CA ASP A 396 -37.86 1.74 17.16
C ASP A 396 -38.28 2.36 18.50
N THR A 397 -39.51 2.87 18.59
CA THR A 397 -40.02 3.52 19.81
C THR A 397 -41.02 2.69 20.61
N ASP A 398 -41.46 1.53 20.10
CA ASP A 398 -42.47 0.68 20.76
C ASP A 398 -41.98 -0.76 21.08
N GLY A 399 -40.80 -1.14 20.59
CA GLY A 399 -40.12 -2.40 20.89
C GLY A 399 -40.54 -3.57 20.01
N ASP A 400 -41.17 -3.33 18.85
CA ASP A 400 -41.55 -4.38 17.90
C ASP A 400 -40.42 -4.82 16.94
N ASP A 401 -39.20 -4.32 17.16
CA ASP A 401 -38.01 -4.49 16.32
C ASP A 401 -38.13 -3.86 14.91
N LYS A 402 -38.95 -2.81 14.76
CA LYS A 402 -39.06 -2.00 13.53
C LYS A 402 -38.91 -0.51 13.81
N ALA A 403 -38.20 0.17 12.92
CA ALA A 403 -38.03 1.60 12.99
C ALA A 403 -39.31 2.34 12.57
N ASP A 404 -39.90 3.06 13.52
CA ASP A 404 -41.07 3.92 13.35
C ASP A 404 -40.70 5.42 13.32
N GLU A 405 -39.49 5.78 13.79
CA GLU A 405 -38.90 7.10 13.64
C GLU A 405 -37.85 7.12 12.53
N LYS A 406 -37.95 8.11 11.62
CA LYS A 406 -36.93 8.40 10.60
C LYS A 406 -36.65 9.91 10.55
N LYS A 407 -35.42 10.31 10.85
CA LYS A 407 -34.97 11.70 10.88
C LYS A 407 -33.72 11.91 10.03
N ILE A 408 -33.66 13.01 9.28
CA ILE A 408 -32.41 13.47 8.65
C ILE A 408 -31.63 14.27 9.71
N LEU A 409 -30.42 13.82 10.07
CA LEU A 409 -29.53 14.54 10.98
C LEU A 409 -28.92 15.76 10.26
N PHE A 410 -28.36 15.53 9.07
CA PHE A 410 -27.83 16.57 8.19
C PHE A 410 -27.71 16.04 6.75
N SER A 411 -27.41 16.96 5.83
CA SER A 411 -27.20 16.67 4.41
C SER A 411 -25.90 17.32 3.92
N GLY A 412 -25.35 16.81 2.84
CA GLY A 412 -24.19 17.42 2.18
C GLY A 412 -23.23 16.45 1.50
N PHE A 413 -23.44 15.13 1.65
CA PHE A 413 -22.63 14.14 0.95
C PHE A 413 -22.90 14.18 -0.56
N GLY A 414 -21.83 14.12 -1.35
CA GLY A 414 -21.93 14.06 -2.80
C GLY A 414 -22.62 12.78 -3.27
N THR A 415 -23.31 12.88 -4.41
CA THR A 415 -24.04 11.77 -5.04
C THR A 415 -23.64 11.58 -6.50
N SER A 416 -22.56 12.24 -6.94
CA SER A 416 -22.04 12.16 -8.31
C SER A 416 -21.42 10.80 -8.63
N ASP A 417 -21.00 10.07 -7.60
CA ASP A 417 -20.45 8.71 -7.72
C ASP A 417 -20.86 7.92 -6.47
N THR A 418 -21.63 6.86 -6.66
CA THR A 418 -22.19 6.07 -5.55
C THR A 418 -21.16 5.16 -4.89
N HIS A 419 -20.05 4.86 -5.57
CA HIS A 419 -18.92 4.10 -5.02
C HIS A 419 -18.02 4.93 -4.11
N ALA A 420 -18.12 6.26 -4.16
CA ALA A 420 -17.26 7.17 -3.40
C ALA A 420 -18.01 7.91 -2.28
N GLY A 421 -19.17 7.40 -1.87
CA GLY A 421 -20.01 7.96 -0.81
C GLY A 421 -19.45 7.78 0.62
N PRO A 422 -20.19 8.24 1.64
CA PRO A 422 -19.85 8.02 3.04
C PRO A 422 -19.99 6.54 3.41
N SER A 423 -19.15 5.99 4.27
CA SER A 423 -19.24 4.58 4.71
C SER A 423 -18.52 4.36 6.06
N ASN A 424 -18.48 3.10 6.52
CA ASN A 424 -17.77 2.63 7.73
C ASN A 424 -18.02 3.54 8.95
N LEU A 425 -19.26 3.57 9.43
CA LEU A 425 -19.61 4.37 10.59
C LEU A 425 -19.21 3.65 11.90
N HIS A 426 -18.58 4.37 12.82
CA HIS A 426 -18.21 3.85 14.14
C HIS A 426 -18.56 4.84 15.25
N TYR A 427 -19.00 4.33 16.40
CA TYR A 427 -19.05 5.14 17.62
C TYR A 427 -17.60 5.30 18.10
N GLY A 428 -17.17 6.53 18.34
CA GLY A 428 -15.79 6.88 18.69
C GLY A 428 -15.55 6.87 20.20
N PHE A 429 -14.29 6.65 20.60
CA PHE A 429 -13.86 6.72 21.99
C PHE A 429 -14.17 8.09 22.63
N ASP A 430 -14.19 9.15 21.83
CA ASP A 430 -14.51 10.53 22.23
C ASP A 430 -16.02 10.82 22.30
N ASN A 431 -16.88 9.81 22.13
CA ASN A 431 -18.34 9.92 22.11
C ASN A 431 -18.90 10.70 20.90
N TRP A 432 -18.14 10.78 19.80
CA TRP A 432 -18.61 11.24 18.50
C TRP A 432 -18.85 10.05 17.58
N ILE A 433 -19.62 10.25 16.51
CA ILE A 433 -19.72 9.29 15.42
C ILE A 433 -18.62 9.61 14.41
N TRP A 434 -17.92 8.58 13.97
CA TRP A 434 -16.84 8.66 13.00
C TRP A 434 -17.20 7.90 11.74
N GLY A 435 -16.60 8.28 10.62
CA GLY A 435 -16.70 7.53 9.37
C GLY A 435 -15.74 8.07 8.32
N CYS A 436 -15.83 7.50 7.12
CA CYS A 436 -15.03 7.94 5.97
C CYS A 436 -15.90 8.24 4.75
N VAL A 437 -15.36 9.01 3.81
CA VAL A 437 -15.99 9.33 2.54
C VAL A 437 -14.94 9.32 1.43
N GLY A 438 -15.31 8.77 0.27
CA GLY A 438 -14.53 8.85 -0.95
C GLY A 438 -14.62 10.20 -1.64
N TYR A 439 -14.09 10.28 -2.87
CA TYR A 439 -14.00 11.52 -3.65
C TYR A 439 -15.35 12.14 -4.09
N ALA A 440 -16.50 11.52 -3.80
CA ALA A 440 -17.79 12.20 -3.93
C ALA A 440 -17.89 13.39 -2.96
N GLY A 441 -17.16 13.30 -1.84
CA GLY A 441 -16.92 14.40 -0.92
C GLY A 441 -18.14 14.86 -0.15
N PHE A 442 -17.96 15.99 0.53
CA PHE A 442 -18.96 16.60 1.36
C PHE A 442 -18.97 18.12 1.17
N GLN A 443 -20.17 18.68 1.10
CA GLN A 443 -20.42 20.11 1.16
C GLN A 443 -21.73 20.36 1.92
N GLY A 444 -21.63 20.75 3.19
CA GLY A 444 -22.78 20.96 4.08
C GLY A 444 -22.64 22.19 4.96
N LYS A 445 -23.76 22.65 5.52
CA LYS A 445 -23.83 23.77 6.45
C LYS A 445 -24.46 23.31 7.76
N PHE A 446 -23.89 23.72 8.88
CA PHE A 446 -24.40 23.44 10.23
C PHE A 446 -24.86 24.75 10.86
N ALA A 447 -25.85 24.71 11.76
CA ALA A 447 -26.62 25.89 12.21
C ALA A 447 -25.75 27.07 12.67
N GLU A 448 -24.59 26.79 13.29
CA GLU A 448 -23.69 27.80 13.87
C GLU A 448 -22.28 27.81 13.26
N LYS A 449 -22.03 27.09 12.16
CA LYS A 449 -20.70 27.01 11.52
C LYS A 449 -20.73 27.39 10.04
N ASP A 450 -19.58 27.87 9.55
CA ASP A 450 -19.32 28.02 8.12
C ASP A 450 -19.51 26.69 7.38
N SER A 451 -19.75 26.76 6.07
CA SER A 451 -19.89 25.56 5.25
C SER A 451 -18.62 24.70 5.33
N VAL A 452 -18.76 23.44 5.72
CA VAL A 452 -17.67 22.46 5.67
C VAL A 452 -17.64 21.86 4.28
N LYS A 453 -16.45 21.88 3.65
CA LYS A 453 -16.22 21.30 2.32
C LYS A 453 -14.90 20.55 2.26
N PHE A 454 -14.94 19.30 1.82
CA PHE A 454 -13.76 18.48 1.58
C PHE A 454 -14.06 17.37 0.57
N ALA A 455 -13.01 16.84 -0.05
CA ALA A 455 -13.12 15.94 -1.20
C ALA A 455 -13.18 14.46 -0.81
N GLN A 456 -12.33 14.01 0.12
CA GLN A 456 -12.32 12.65 0.64
C GLN A 456 -11.63 12.63 2.01
N GLY A 457 -11.82 11.57 2.79
CA GLY A 457 -11.08 11.30 4.01
C GLY A 457 -11.94 10.92 5.19
N PHE A 458 -11.40 11.09 6.41
CA PHE A 458 -12.10 10.76 7.65
C PHE A 458 -12.84 11.98 8.19
N PHE A 459 -14.01 11.74 8.74
CA PHE A 459 -14.82 12.76 9.39
C PHE A 459 -15.41 12.25 10.70
N ARG A 460 -15.86 13.19 11.53
CA ARG A 460 -16.67 12.88 12.71
C ARG A 460 -17.78 13.90 12.91
N PHE A 461 -18.85 13.50 13.59
CA PHE A 461 -19.98 14.36 13.94
C PHE A 461 -20.61 13.96 15.28
N LYS A 462 -21.30 14.89 15.94
CA LYS A 462 -22.07 14.56 17.14
C LYS A 462 -23.26 13.67 16.79
N ALA A 463 -23.62 12.72 17.65
CA ALA A 463 -24.67 11.72 17.36
C ALA A 463 -26.06 12.33 17.07
N ASP A 464 -26.31 13.58 17.47
CA ASP A 464 -27.52 14.35 17.17
C ASP A 464 -27.41 15.21 15.89
N GLY A 465 -26.24 15.21 15.23
CA GLY A 465 -25.93 16.01 14.05
C GLY A 465 -25.58 17.48 14.32
N SER A 466 -25.41 17.89 15.59
CA SER A 466 -25.22 19.29 15.96
C SER A 466 -23.88 19.87 15.53
N ASP A 467 -22.86 19.03 15.36
CA ASP A 467 -21.51 19.43 14.99
C ASP A 467 -20.81 18.39 14.11
N PHE A 468 -19.85 18.83 13.29
CA PHE A 468 -19.12 18.07 12.29
C PHE A 468 -17.67 18.56 12.14
N GLU A 469 -16.73 17.65 11.95
CA GLU A 469 -15.31 17.94 11.70
C GLU A 469 -14.75 17.06 10.59
N HIS A 470 -14.06 17.68 9.62
CA HIS A 470 -13.19 16.98 8.68
C HIS A 470 -11.84 16.72 9.36
N ILE A 471 -11.53 15.45 9.59
CA ILE A 471 -10.45 15.04 10.47
C ILE A 471 -9.12 14.91 9.74
N THR A 472 -9.10 14.26 8.57
CA THR A 472 -7.91 14.14 7.73
C THR A 472 -8.27 13.81 6.29
N SER A 473 -7.45 14.23 5.34
CA SER A 473 -7.56 13.83 3.93
C SER A 473 -6.92 12.45 3.71
N THR A 474 -7.32 11.76 2.66
CA THR A 474 -6.72 10.50 2.18
C THR A 474 -6.35 10.61 0.69
N SER A 475 -5.83 9.53 0.09
CA SER A 475 -5.34 9.52 -1.29
C SER A 475 -6.43 9.51 -2.37
N ASN A 476 -7.49 8.69 -2.21
CA ASN A 476 -8.51 8.48 -3.24
C ASN A 476 -9.88 8.08 -2.63
N ASN A 477 -10.52 7.01 -3.14
CA ASN A 477 -11.76 6.51 -2.60
C ASN A 477 -11.54 5.83 -1.23
N THR A 478 -11.98 6.48 -0.16
CA THR A 478 -11.81 5.95 1.20
C THR A 478 -13.00 5.10 1.56
N TRP A 479 -12.74 3.82 1.85
CA TRP A 479 -13.79 2.84 2.15
C TRP A 479 -13.47 1.97 3.36
N GLY A 480 -12.45 2.35 4.15
CA GLY A 480 -12.16 1.74 5.44
C GLY A 480 -11.93 2.80 6.50
N PHE A 481 -12.37 2.50 7.72
CA PHE A 481 -12.11 3.27 8.93
C PHE A 481 -12.09 2.31 10.12
N ALA A 482 -11.21 2.56 11.10
CA ALA A 482 -11.20 1.80 12.35
C ALA A 482 -10.44 2.52 13.47
N PHE A 483 -10.64 2.03 14.69
CA PHE A 483 -9.80 2.33 15.84
C PHE A 483 -9.06 1.08 16.32
N ASN A 484 -7.86 1.27 16.87
CA ASN A 484 -7.28 0.29 17.79
C ASN A 484 -7.87 0.46 19.22
N GLU A 485 -7.60 -0.46 20.14
CA GLU A 485 -8.13 -0.46 21.51
C GLU A 485 -7.59 0.69 22.40
N THR A 486 -6.69 1.53 21.87
CA THR A 486 -6.21 2.75 22.54
C THR A 486 -6.66 4.03 21.86
N GLY A 487 -7.55 3.94 20.85
CA GLY A 487 -8.13 5.07 20.15
C GLY A 487 -7.24 5.73 19.09
N ASP A 488 -6.19 5.05 18.61
CA ASP A 488 -5.49 5.48 17.39
C ASP A 488 -6.38 5.22 16.15
N VAL A 489 -6.25 6.07 15.12
CA VAL A 489 -7.17 6.10 13.96
C VAL A 489 -6.51 5.54 12.71
N PHE A 490 -7.19 4.59 12.08
CA PHE A 490 -6.75 3.90 10.88
C PHE A 490 -7.85 3.83 9.82
N GLY A 491 -7.50 3.40 8.61
CA GLY A 491 -8.44 3.13 7.53
C GLY A 491 -7.77 2.53 6.30
N SER A 492 -8.49 2.51 5.19
CA SER A 492 -7.99 2.03 3.90
C SER A 492 -8.63 2.83 2.76
N THR A 493 -7.97 2.85 1.60
CA THR A 493 -8.50 3.44 0.38
C THR A 493 -8.39 2.44 -0.76
N ALA A 494 -9.37 2.47 -1.68
CA ALA A 494 -9.56 1.44 -2.70
C ALA A 494 -8.30 1.12 -3.50
N ASN A 495 -7.68 2.14 -4.11
CA ASN A 495 -6.57 1.94 -5.04
C ASN A 495 -5.22 2.11 -4.31
N ASN A 496 -4.45 1.03 -4.24
CA ASN A 496 -3.05 1.02 -3.84
C ASN A 496 -2.81 1.60 -2.42
N SER A 497 -3.77 1.45 -1.50
CA SER A 497 -3.61 1.82 -0.09
C SER A 497 -4.47 0.97 0.86
N HIS A 498 -4.12 -0.31 1.05
CA HIS A 498 -4.89 -1.21 1.93
C HIS A 498 -4.77 -0.85 3.41
N GLY A 499 -3.83 -0.01 3.79
CA GLY A 499 -3.79 0.65 5.10
C GLY A 499 -3.48 2.13 5.06
N TRP A 500 -3.97 2.81 6.09
CA TRP A 500 -3.87 4.26 6.30
C TRP A 500 -3.86 4.55 7.80
N TYR A 501 -3.00 5.47 8.24
CA TYR A 501 -2.88 5.87 9.64
C TYR A 501 -2.89 7.39 9.76
N MET A 502 -3.64 7.90 10.75
CA MET A 502 -3.67 9.32 11.11
C MET A 502 -3.06 9.54 12.49
N ALA A 503 -1.94 10.27 12.52
CA ALA A 503 -1.28 10.69 13.76
C ALA A 503 -1.75 12.07 14.23
N ILE A 504 -1.99 13.01 13.30
CA ILE A 504 -2.28 14.41 13.61
C ILE A 504 -3.56 14.84 12.86
N PRO A 505 -4.63 15.25 13.56
CA PRO A 505 -5.84 15.73 12.90
C PRO A 505 -5.63 17.12 12.29
N HIS A 506 -6.41 17.44 11.26
CA HIS A 506 -6.31 18.70 10.51
C HIS A 506 -6.42 19.95 11.39
N ARG A 507 -7.16 19.92 12.50
CA ARG A 507 -7.28 21.07 13.41
C ARG A 507 -5.94 21.53 14.00
N ASN A 508 -4.93 20.65 14.07
CA ASN A 508 -3.60 21.00 14.56
C ASN A 508 -2.64 21.44 13.43
N ILE A 509 -3.07 21.37 12.16
CA ILE A 509 -2.25 21.70 10.99
C ILE A 509 -2.72 23.06 10.45
N LEU A 510 -1.80 24.03 10.33
CA LEU A 510 -2.12 25.38 9.87
C LEU A 510 -2.58 25.43 8.39
N ALA A 511 -2.08 24.53 7.53
CA ALA A 511 -2.43 24.46 6.10
C ALA A 511 -2.92 23.07 5.67
N PRO A 512 -4.07 22.60 6.20
CA PRO A 512 -4.51 21.20 6.09
C PRO A 512 -4.94 20.79 4.67
N LEU A 513 -5.13 21.75 3.75
CA LEU A 513 -5.40 21.46 2.35
C LEU A 513 -4.14 21.12 1.54
N SER A 514 -2.95 21.45 2.05
CA SER A 514 -1.67 21.22 1.37
C SER A 514 -0.70 20.33 2.17
N ASN A 515 -0.98 20.13 3.45
CA ASN A 515 -0.27 19.21 4.33
C ASN A 515 -1.26 18.31 5.03
N ASN A 516 -0.86 17.08 5.29
CA ASN A 516 -1.73 16.07 5.87
C ASN A 516 -1.03 15.38 7.04
N GLY A 517 -1.77 15.11 8.11
CA GLY A 517 -1.28 14.42 9.31
C GLY A 517 -1.56 12.91 9.29
N SER A 518 -1.75 12.37 8.09
CA SER A 518 -1.99 10.95 7.83
C SER A 518 -1.28 10.48 6.56
N ARG A 519 -1.05 9.17 6.46
CA ARG A 519 -0.39 8.52 5.30
C ARG A 519 -0.86 7.07 5.13
N SER A 520 -0.61 6.50 3.95
CA SER A 520 -0.68 5.05 3.71
C SER A 520 0.32 4.32 4.60
N THR A 521 -0.06 3.19 5.20
CA THR A 521 0.82 2.38 6.07
C THR A 521 1.58 1.28 5.33
N ASP A 522 1.26 1.07 4.06
CA ASP A 522 1.61 -0.16 3.36
C ASP A 522 3.11 -0.27 3.06
N THR A 523 3.61 -1.48 3.25
CA THR A 523 4.95 -1.94 2.95
C THR A 523 4.99 -2.81 1.71
N HIS A 524 3.85 -3.36 1.30
CA HIS A 524 3.67 -4.08 0.05
C HIS A 524 2.43 -3.55 -0.67
N LYS A 525 2.18 -3.98 -1.91
CA LYS A 525 0.97 -3.61 -2.65
C LYS A 525 0.28 -4.78 -3.31
N ASP A 526 0.98 -5.90 -3.42
CA ASP A 526 0.49 -7.14 -4.01
C ASP A 526 -0.50 -7.85 -3.10
N MET A 527 -1.48 -8.51 -3.73
CA MET A 527 -2.44 -9.39 -3.06
C MET A 527 -1.97 -10.84 -3.11
N LYS A 528 -2.37 -11.66 -2.14
CA LYS A 528 -2.06 -13.09 -2.09
C LYS A 528 -3.25 -13.94 -2.52
N THR A 529 -3.69 -13.83 -3.77
CA THR A 529 -4.87 -14.56 -4.26
C THR A 529 -4.57 -16.06 -4.41
N ILE A 530 -5.61 -16.89 -4.40
CA ILE A 530 -5.50 -18.35 -4.63
C ILE A 530 -6.08 -18.76 -6.00
N THR A 531 -6.27 -17.78 -6.89
CA THR A 531 -6.79 -17.95 -8.24
C THR A 531 -6.27 -16.80 -9.13
N PRO A 532 -5.99 -17.06 -10.42
CA PRO A 532 -5.64 -16.01 -11.39
C PRO A 532 -6.89 -15.34 -11.95
N ARG A 533 -8.08 -15.89 -11.68
CA ARG A 533 -9.36 -15.45 -12.24
C ARG A 533 -9.97 -14.26 -11.49
N ILE A 534 -9.12 -13.30 -11.14
CA ILE A 534 -9.56 -12.04 -10.51
C ILE A 534 -10.04 -11.05 -11.57
N ARG A 535 -10.65 -9.93 -11.16
CA ARG A 535 -11.18 -8.92 -12.10
C ARG A 535 -10.91 -7.50 -11.63
N GLN A 536 -9.86 -6.90 -12.13
CA GLN A 536 -9.38 -5.60 -11.66
C GLN A 536 -9.60 -4.50 -12.69
N VAL A 537 -9.79 -3.26 -12.22
CA VAL A 537 -9.92 -2.08 -13.11
C VAL A 537 -8.60 -1.33 -13.25
N ASP A 538 -7.79 -1.36 -12.20
CA ASP A 538 -6.45 -0.80 -12.09
C ASP A 538 -5.64 -1.54 -11.01
N VAL A 539 -4.40 -1.12 -10.78
CA VAL A 539 -3.50 -1.71 -9.77
C VAL A 539 -3.41 -3.23 -9.92
N PHE A 540 -3.14 -3.70 -11.14
CA PHE A 540 -3.11 -5.13 -11.46
C PHE A 540 -2.11 -5.88 -10.58
N GLY A 541 -2.57 -6.97 -9.97
CA GLY A 541 -1.83 -7.75 -8.98
C GLY A 541 -1.86 -7.17 -7.55
N GLY A 542 -2.32 -5.94 -7.35
CA GLY A 542 -2.44 -5.28 -6.05
C GLY A 542 -3.86 -4.84 -5.70
N TYR A 543 -4.02 -4.10 -4.61
CA TYR A 543 -5.35 -3.68 -4.13
C TYR A 543 -5.95 -2.59 -5.02
N THR A 544 -7.13 -2.87 -5.59
CA THR A 544 -7.90 -1.95 -6.45
C THR A 544 -9.19 -1.49 -5.78
N ALA A 545 -9.70 -2.28 -4.82
CA ALA A 545 -10.93 -2.04 -4.08
C ALA A 545 -10.78 -2.38 -2.59
N ALA A 546 -9.62 -2.05 -1.98
CA ALA A 546 -9.44 -2.23 -0.54
C ALA A 546 -10.56 -1.56 0.27
N ALA A 547 -11.27 -2.36 1.06
CA ALA A 547 -12.47 -2.00 1.79
C ALA A 547 -12.39 -2.47 3.24
N GLY A 548 -12.84 -1.64 4.18
CA GLY A 548 -12.75 -1.94 5.62
C GLY A 548 -11.31 -1.85 6.16
N HIS A 549 -11.18 -1.80 7.49
CA HIS A 549 -9.89 -1.80 8.18
C HIS A 549 -9.99 -2.22 9.66
N ASN A 550 -11.00 -3.02 10.02
CA ASN A 550 -11.32 -3.27 11.43
C ASN A 550 -10.25 -4.13 12.12
N PHE A 551 -9.75 -3.67 13.27
CA PHE A 551 -8.80 -4.43 14.08
C PHE A 551 -9.47 -5.61 14.78
N TYR A 552 -8.69 -6.67 14.95
CA TYR A 552 -9.03 -7.71 15.90
C TYR A 552 -8.90 -7.19 17.35
N THR A 553 -10.04 -6.91 17.99
CA THR A 553 -10.14 -6.22 19.28
C THR A 553 -10.83 -7.06 20.38
N ALA A 554 -10.70 -8.38 20.26
CA ALA A 554 -11.15 -9.35 21.27
C ALA A 554 -9.98 -10.22 21.78
N ARG A 555 -10.26 -11.22 22.61
CA ARG A 555 -9.27 -12.16 23.17
C ARG A 555 -9.56 -13.64 22.85
N ALA A 556 -10.45 -13.90 21.89
CA ALA A 556 -10.79 -15.25 21.44
C ALA A 556 -9.74 -15.90 20.52
N PHE A 557 -9.22 -15.16 19.53
CA PHE A 557 -8.11 -15.58 18.66
C PHE A 557 -6.77 -15.59 19.40
N PRO A 558 -5.71 -16.16 18.80
CA PRO A 558 -4.36 -16.09 19.35
C PRO A 558 -3.82 -14.66 19.53
N LYS A 559 -2.84 -14.50 20.44
CA LYS A 559 -2.33 -13.18 20.88
C LYS A 559 -1.72 -12.32 19.77
N ASN A 560 -1.18 -12.93 18.72
CA ASN A 560 -0.60 -12.21 17.58
C ASN A 560 -1.64 -11.37 16.81
N TYR A 561 -2.94 -11.62 16.99
CA TYR A 561 -4.01 -10.80 16.41
C TYR A 561 -4.36 -9.58 17.27
N TRP A 562 -4.22 -9.69 18.59
CA TRP A 562 -4.79 -8.75 19.56
C TRP A 562 -4.30 -7.33 19.35
N ASN A 563 -5.22 -6.43 19.02
CA ASN A 563 -4.96 -5.01 18.83
C ASN A 563 -3.85 -4.72 17.78
N LYS A 564 -3.61 -5.66 16.86
CA LYS A 564 -2.47 -5.64 15.94
C LYS A 564 -2.87 -5.92 14.49
N THR A 565 -3.75 -6.88 14.27
CA THR A 565 -4.16 -7.28 12.92
C THR A 565 -5.47 -6.60 12.55
N ALA A 566 -5.47 -5.85 11.46
CA ALA A 566 -6.67 -5.30 10.84
C ALA A 566 -7.13 -6.14 9.65
N PHE A 567 -8.43 -6.20 9.39
CA PHE A 567 -9.01 -6.95 8.28
C PHE A 567 -9.42 -6.01 7.16
N VAL A 568 -8.85 -6.24 5.98
CA VAL A 568 -9.08 -5.44 4.77
C VAL A 568 -9.62 -6.36 3.69
N CYS A 569 -10.84 -6.10 3.24
CA CYS A 569 -11.48 -6.85 2.18
C CYS A 569 -11.02 -6.33 0.81
N GLU A 570 -10.87 -7.23 -0.15
CA GLU A 570 -10.57 -6.90 -1.53
C GLU A 570 -11.46 -7.77 -2.42
N PRO A 571 -12.66 -7.26 -2.76
CA PRO A 571 -13.67 -8.06 -3.44
C PRO A 571 -13.24 -8.47 -4.84
N THR A 572 -12.35 -7.72 -5.52
CA THR A 572 -11.85 -8.10 -6.86
C THR A 572 -10.81 -9.20 -6.85
N GLY A 573 -10.14 -9.37 -5.70
CA GLY A 573 -9.15 -10.42 -5.46
C GLY A 573 -9.71 -11.63 -4.71
N HIS A 574 -10.97 -11.58 -4.26
CA HIS A 574 -11.64 -12.61 -3.48
C HIS A 574 -10.97 -12.88 -2.11
N VAL A 575 -10.39 -11.84 -1.48
CA VAL A 575 -9.62 -11.99 -0.24
C VAL A 575 -10.08 -11.07 0.90
N VAL A 576 -9.87 -11.54 2.12
CA VAL A 576 -9.81 -10.73 3.35
C VAL A 576 -8.37 -10.79 3.87
N HIS A 577 -7.63 -9.72 3.62
CA HIS A 577 -6.22 -9.59 3.99
C HIS A 577 -6.06 -9.31 5.49
N GLN A 578 -5.01 -9.90 6.08
CA GLN A 578 -4.54 -9.62 7.43
C GLN A 578 -3.48 -8.52 7.39
N ASN A 579 -3.91 -7.28 7.58
CA ASN A 579 -3.03 -6.13 7.63
C ASN A 579 -2.38 -6.04 9.03
N VAL A 580 -1.21 -6.65 9.20
CA VAL A 580 -0.54 -6.78 10.51
C VAL A 580 0.25 -5.52 10.84
N MET A 581 -0.29 -4.68 11.71
CA MET A 581 0.32 -3.39 12.04
C MET A 581 1.50 -3.53 13.00
N THR A 582 2.58 -2.82 12.68
CA THR A 582 3.78 -2.68 13.49
C THR A 582 4.01 -1.22 13.79
N LYS A 583 4.15 -0.90 15.08
CA LYS A 583 4.41 0.46 15.55
C LYS A 583 5.91 0.77 15.50
N ASN A 584 6.26 1.97 15.03
CA ASN A 584 7.61 2.51 15.11
C ASN A 584 7.56 3.99 15.52
N GLY A 585 8.01 4.29 16.74
CA GLY A 585 7.90 5.64 17.30
C GLY A 585 6.44 6.10 17.37
N THR A 586 6.14 7.24 16.74
CA THR A 586 4.79 7.80 16.61
C THR A 586 3.96 7.23 15.44
N ASP A 587 4.53 6.28 14.69
CA ASP A 587 4.00 5.85 13.39
C ASP A 587 3.68 4.35 13.33
N TYR A 588 3.00 3.96 12.27
CA TYR A 588 2.69 2.56 11.99
C TYR A 588 2.97 2.19 10.53
N SER A 589 3.44 0.97 10.33
CA SER A 589 3.54 0.32 9.02
C SER A 589 3.04 -1.12 9.14
N ASP A 590 2.54 -1.70 8.06
CA ASP A 590 2.12 -3.10 8.07
C ASP A 590 3.30 -4.05 7.84
N VAL A 591 3.00 -5.35 7.96
CA VAL A 591 3.82 -6.46 7.48
C VAL A 591 2.86 -7.45 6.84
N GLU A 592 3.23 -8.03 5.70
CA GLU A 592 2.41 -9.02 5.00
C GLU A 592 2.01 -10.18 5.94
N GLY A 593 0.71 -10.32 6.18
CA GLY A 593 0.11 -11.32 7.07
C GLY A 593 -0.61 -12.46 6.36
N PHE A 594 -0.56 -12.52 5.02
CA PHE A 594 -1.44 -13.33 4.17
C PHE A 594 -2.93 -13.02 4.43
N ASN A 595 -3.83 -13.90 3.99
CA ASN A 595 -5.27 -13.67 4.11
C ASN A 595 -5.88 -14.47 5.25
N LEU A 596 -6.88 -13.89 5.92
CA LEU A 596 -7.79 -14.60 6.79
C LEU A 596 -8.77 -15.45 5.97
N LEU A 597 -9.14 -14.98 4.78
CA LEU A 597 -10.00 -15.67 3.83
C LEU A 597 -9.49 -15.42 2.41
N ALA A 598 -9.39 -16.48 1.59
CA ALA A 598 -9.13 -16.36 0.16
C ALA A 598 -9.99 -17.37 -0.61
N GLY A 599 -10.76 -16.90 -1.60
CA GLY A 599 -11.63 -17.72 -2.44
C GLY A 599 -11.05 -17.97 -3.83
N ALA A 600 -11.25 -19.18 -4.37
CA ALA A 600 -11.01 -19.48 -5.79
C ALA A 600 -12.27 -19.35 -6.66
N ASP A 601 -13.44 -19.28 -6.03
CA ASP A 601 -14.73 -19.01 -6.68
C ASP A 601 -14.83 -17.52 -7.04
N GLU A 602 -14.96 -17.21 -8.33
CA GLU A 602 -14.97 -15.83 -8.87
C GLU A 602 -16.12 -14.96 -8.34
N TRP A 603 -17.12 -15.55 -7.68
CA TRP A 603 -18.23 -14.80 -7.08
C TRP A 603 -17.92 -14.29 -5.67
N VAL A 604 -16.94 -14.88 -4.96
CA VAL A 604 -16.58 -14.48 -3.59
C VAL A 604 -16.06 -13.04 -3.57
N SER A 605 -16.84 -12.11 -3.06
CA SER A 605 -16.59 -10.67 -3.08
C SER A 605 -16.80 -10.08 -1.68
N PRO A 606 -15.88 -10.35 -0.72
CA PRO A 606 -15.95 -9.75 0.60
C PRO A 606 -15.84 -8.23 0.51
N VAL A 607 -16.73 -7.50 1.17
CA VAL A 607 -16.75 -6.02 1.15
C VAL A 607 -16.61 -5.39 2.54
N PHE A 608 -16.86 -6.17 3.59
CA PHE A 608 -16.78 -5.68 4.96
C PHE A 608 -16.49 -6.83 5.94
N ALA A 609 -15.59 -6.60 6.89
CA ALA A 609 -15.26 -7.55 7.95
C ALA A 609 -15.00 -6.84 9.27
N GLU A 610 -15.47 -7.42 10.38
CA GLU A 610 -15.22 -6.90 11.74
C GLU A 610 -15.37 -7.99 12.81
N VAL A 611 -14.96 -7.68 14.04
CA VAL A 611 -15.08 -8.61 15.18
C VAL A 611 -16.50 -8.54 15.77
N GLY A 612 -17.15 -9.69 15.85
CA GLY A 612 -18.48 -9.83 16.44
C GLY A 612 -18.48 -9.90 17.98
N PRO A 613 -19.68 -9.95 18.59
CA PRO A 613 -19.86 -9.99 20.05
C PRO A 613 -19.23 -11.20 20.73
N ASP A 614 -19.05 -12.28 19.98
CA ASP A 614 -18.46 -13.56 20.40
C ASP A 614 -16.93 -13.60 20.25
N GLY A 615 -16.33 -12.58 19.65
CA GLY A 615 -14.89 -12.51 19.36
C GLY A 615 -14.48 -13.25 18.08
N ALA A 616 -15.42 -13.77 17.29
CA ALA A 616 -15.13 -14.25 15.94
C ALA A 616 -15.04 -13.07 14.96
N VAL A 617 -14.43 -13.29 13.79
CA VAL A 617 -14.44 -12.32 12.69
C VAL A 617 -15.61 -12.66 11.77
N TRP A 618 -16.46 -11.68 11.51
CA TRP A 618 -17.62 -11.79 10.65
C TRP A 618 -17.34 -11.06 9.34
N ILE A 619 -17.81 -11.62 8.22
CA ILE A 619 -17.53 -11.12 6.87
C ILE A 619 -18.83 -11.01 6.10
N ALA A 620 -19.12 -9.82 5.57
CA ALA A 620 -20.17 -9.59 4.59
C ALA A 620 -19.58 -9.77 3.17
N ASP A 621 -20.09 -10.76 2.46
CA ASP A 621 -19.74 -11.11 1.10
C ASP A 621 -20.92 -10.77 0.18
N TRP A 622 -20.67 -9.96 -0.84
CA TRP A 622 -21.67 -9.67 -1.86
C TRP A 622 -22.07 -10.90 -2.66
N TYR A 623 -21.18 -11.89 -2.75
CA TYR A 623 -21.29 -13.03 -3.64
C TYR A 623 -21.74 -12.59 -5.04
N SER A 624 -20.91 -11.77 -5.68
CA SER A 624 -21.24 -11.12 -6.95
C SER A 624 -20.06 -11.22 -7.90
N PHE A 625 -20.36 -11.55 -9.16
CA PHE A 625 -19.36 -11.62 -10.21
C PHE A 625 -18.91 -10.24 -10.72
N ILE A 626 -19.81 -9.25 -10.68
CA ILE A 626 -19.57 -7.90 -11.17
C ILE A 626 -19.63 -6.90 -10.01
N ILE A 627 -18.45 -6.39 -9.69
CA ILE A 627 -18.24 -5.39 -8.63
C ILE A 627 -17.54 -4.13 -9.14
N GLN A 628 -16.92 -4.20 -10.33
CA GLN A 628 -16.19 -3.08 -10.92
C GLN A 628 -17.14 -1.92 -11.16
N HIS A 629 -16.72 -0.70 -10.83
CA HIS A 629 -17.57 0.48 -10.88
C HIS A 629 -17.17 1.40 -12.03
N ASN A 630 -16.00 2.02 -11.93
CA ASN A 630 -15.39 2.90 -12.92
C ASN A 630 -13.89 2.55 -13.08
N PRO A 631 -13.17 3.06 -14.10
CA PRO A 631 -13.63 3.92 -15.20
C PRO A 631 -14.65 3.22 -16.12
N LYS A 632 -15.24 3.95 -17.08
CA LYS A 632 -16.11 3.34 -18.10
C LYS A 632 -15.30 2.35 -18.96
N PRO A 633 -15.68 1.07 -19.05
CA PRO A 633 -15.03 0.14 -19.96
C PRO A 633 -15.40 0.41 -21.42
N ASN A 634 -14.50 0.08 -22.34
CA ASN A 634 -14.74 0.21 -23.78
C ASN A 634 -15.96 -0.64 -24.21
N GLY A 635 -16.90 -0.02 -24.93
CA GLY A 635 -18.11 -0.70 -25.40
C GLY A 635 -19.25 -0.83 -24.37
N PHE A 636 -19.14 -0.13 -23.24
CA PHE A 636 -20.17 -0.01 -22.21
C PHE A 636 -20.58 1.46 -22.02
N GLU A 637 -21.78 1.67 -21.47
CA GLU A 637 -22.33 2.98 -21.12
C GLU A 637 -22.25 3.23 -19.62
N MET A 638 -22.22 4.49 -19.21
CA MET A 638 -22.28 4.86 -17.79
C MET A 638 -23.73 4.99 -17.34
N GLY A 639 -24.03 4.40 -16.18
CA GLY A 639 -25.28 4.57 -15.47
C GLY A 639 -25.30 5.80 -14.58
N LYS A 640 -26.46 6.05 -13.96
CA LYS A 640 -26.70 7.23 -13.11
C LYS A 640 -25.86 7.27 -11.83
N GLY A 641 -25.40 6.11 -11.37
CA GLY A 641 -24.57 5.96 -10.18
C GLY A 641 -23.07 6.19 -10.42
N ASN A 642 -22.69 6.51 -11.66
CA ASN A 642 -21.32 6.51 -12.17
C ASN A 642 -20.66 5.12 -12.19
N ALA A 643 -21.46 4.06 -12.27
CA ALA A 643 -21.02 2.71 -12.62
C ALA A 643 -21.40 2.38 -14.05
N TYR A 644 -20.60 1.60 -14.77
CA TYR A 644 -21.00 1.13 -16.09
C TYR A 644 -22.21 0.17 -16.00
N GLU A 645 -23.08 0.25 -17.00
CA GLU A 645 -24.29 -0.56 -17.13
C GLU A 645 -23.97 -1.95 -17.70
N THR A 646 -24.53 -2.98 -17.07
CA THR A 646 -24.47 -4.38 -17.53
C THR A 646 -25.60 -5.18 -16.89
N ASP A 647 -26.15 -6.14 -17.64
CA ASP A 647 -27.15 -7.10 -17.17
C ASP A 647 -26.54 -8.21 -16.29
N LEU A 648 -25.21 -8.26 -16.20
CA LEU A 648 -24.47 -9.24 -15.41
C LEU A 648 -24.30 -8.86 -13.93
N ARG A 649 -24.72 -7.67 -13.50
CA ARG A 649 -24.68 -7.30 -12.07
C ARG A 649 -25.72 -8.12 -11.30
N ASN A 650 -25.28 -8.76 -10.22
CA ASN A 650 -26.15 -9.56 -9.38
C ASN A 650 -26.64 -8.77 -8.16
N TYR A 651 -27.91 -8.94 -7.82
CA TYR A 651 -28.57 -8.30 -6.66
C TYR A 651 -29.34 -9.29 -5.78
N THR A 652 -29.15 -10.60 -6.02
CA THR A 652 -29.98 -11.67 -5.46
C THR A 652 -29.19 -12.66 -4.61
N HIS A 653 -27.86 -12.61 -4.64
CA HIS A 653 -26.98 -13.41 -3.80
C HIS A 653 -26.34 -12.53 -2.73
N GLY A 654 -25.85 -13.14 -1.66
CA GLY A 654 -25.12 -12.44 -0.61
C GLY A 654 -24.98 -13.31 0.64
N ARG A 655 -23.82 -13.27 1.28
CA ARG A 655 -23.46 -14.22 2.34
C ARG A 655 -22.84 -13.52 3.52
N ILE A 656 -23.13 -14.03 4.71
CA ILE A 656 -22.46 -13.68 5.95
C ILE A 656 -21.67 -14.89 6.40
N TYR A 657 -20.35 -14.75 6.41
CA TYR A 657 -19.45 -15.77 6.96
C TYR A 657 -19.04 -15.39 8.38
N ARG A 658 -18.77 -16.42 9.17
CA ARG A 658 -18.16 -16.34 10.49
C ARG A 658 -16.86 -17.15 10.50
N VAL A 659 -15.75 -16.51 10.83
CA VAL A 659 -14.43 -17.12 10.98
C VAL A 659 -14.09 -17.20 12.46
N SER A 660 -14.06 -18.41 13.01
CA SER A 660 -13.83 -18.67 14.44
C SER A 660 -12.53 -19.42 14.69
N TYR A 661 -11.84 -19.10 15.79
CA TYR A 661 -10.64 -19.82 16.20
C TYR A 661 -11.02 -21.18 16.82
N LYS A 662 -10.35 -22.26 16.41
CA LYS A 662 -10.68 -23.63 16.85
C LYS A 662 -10.54 -23.84 18.36
N GLU A 663 -9.63 -23.10 19.01
CA GLU A 663 -9.43 -23.16 20.46
C GLU A 663 -9.93 -21.90 21.17
N ALA A 664 -10.90 -21.19 20.58
CA ALA A 664 -11.50 -20.02 21.21
C ALA A 664 -12.07 -20.38 22.59
N PRO A 665 -11.93 -19.50 23.61
CA PRO A 665 -12.62 -19.66 24.88
C PRO A 665 -14.13 -19.73 24.69
N ASN A 666 -14.82 -20.47 25.55
CA ASN A 666 -16.27 -20.54 25.53
C ASN A 666 -16.88 -19.13 25.65
N TYR A 667 -17.71 -18.77 24.68
CA TYR A 667 -18.44 -17.52 24.68
C TYR A 667 -19.72 -17.65 25.51
N THR A 668 -19.95 -16.67 26.40
CA THR A 668 -21.22 -16.50 27.11
C THR A 668 -21.91 -15.27 26.54
N PRO A 669 -23.11 -15.38 25.94
CA PRO A 669 -23.84 -14.23 25.44
C PRO A 669 -24.10 -13.16 26.51
N LEU A 670 -23.93 -11.88 26.16
CA LEU A 670 -24.27 -10.73 27.00
C LEU A 670 -25.47 -10.00 26.41
N SER A 671 -26.22 -9.32 27.27
CA SER A 671 -27.22 -8.32 26.89
C SER A 671 -27.13 -7.16 27.85
N LEU A 672 -26.83 -5.97 27.35
CA LEU A 672 -26.66 -4.75 28.13
C LEU A 672 -27.94 -3.91 28.15
N SER A 673 -28.17 -3.14 29.22
CA SER A 673 -29.31 -2.22 29.33
C SER A 673 -28.93 -0.97 30.14
N LYS A 674 -29.48 0.19 29.77
CA LYS A 674 -29.31 1.46 30.50
C LYS A 674 -29.86 1.40 31.92
N ASP A 675 -30.83 0.52 32.19
CA ASP A 675 -31.43 0.34 33.51
C ASP A 675 -30.56 -0.48 34.46
N ARG A 676 -29.46 -1.08 33.96
CA ARG A 676 -28.53 -1.92 34.72
C ARG A 676 -27.10 -1.34 34.69
N PRO A 677 -26.88 -0.13 35.24
CA PRO A 677 -25.60 0.58 35.12
C PRO A 677 -24.41 -0.17 35.72
N GLN A 678 -24.62 -1.03 36.72
CA GLN A 678 -23.55 -1.86 37.28
C GLN A 678 -23.05 -2.92 36.28
N GLU A 679 -23.92 -3.47 35.44
CA GLU A 679 -23.52 -4.38 34.36
C GLU A 679 -22.74 -3.62 33.28
N LEU A 680 -23.13 -2.38 32.96
CA LEU A 680 -22.38 -1.53 32.03
C LEU A 680 -20.98 -1.22 32.58
N LEU A 681 -20.85 -0.87 33.86
CA LEU A 681 -19.56 -0.65 34.51
C LEU A 681 -18.67 -1.90 34.47
N ALA A 682 -19.23 -3.09 34.70
CA ALA A 682 -18.52 -4.36 34.57
C ALA A 682 -18.08 -4.62 33.12
N ALA A 683 -18.94 -4.31 32.14
CA ALA A 683 -18.65 -4.49 30.73
C ALA A 683 -17.53 -3.57 30.20
N LEU A 684 -17.20 -2.46 30.88
CA LEU A 684 -15.99 -1.67 30.56
C LEU A 684 -14.68 -2.47 30.72
N LYS A 685 -14.70 -3.59 31.46
CA LYS A 685 -13.56 -4.50 31.64
C LYS A 685 -13.61 -5.73 30.72
N ASN A 686 -14.60 -5.80 29.81
CA ASN A 686 -14.74 -6.95 28.92
C ASN A 686 -13.54 -7.08 27.97
N THR A 687 -13.16 -8.32 27.64
CA THR A 687 -12.05 -8.64 26.74
C THR A 687 -12.33 -8.30 25.26
N ASN A 688 -13.56 -7.97 24.90
CA ASN A 688 -13.98 -7.56 23.57
C ASN A 688 -14.39 -6.08 23.55
N MET A 689 -13.77 -5.29 22.66
CA MET A 689 -14.03 -3.85 22.51
C MET A 689 -15.48 -3.54 22.19
N PHE A 690 -16.18 -4.42 21.47
CA PHE A 690 -17.61 -4.28 21.17
C PHE A 690 -18.45 -4.03 22.44
N TRP A 691 -18.25 -4.85 23.47
CA TRP A 691 -18.98 -4.75 24.73
C TRP A 691 -18.58 -3.50 25.51
N ARG A 692 -17.29 -3.13 25.49
CA ARG A 692 -16.80 -1.92 26.18
C ARG A 692 -17.33 -0.64 25.55
N MET A 693 -17.36 -0.57 24.22
CA MET A 693 -17.88 0.59 23.48
C MET A 693 -19.39 0.74 23.66
N ASN A 694 -20.15 -0.36 23.62
CA ASN A 694 -21.58 -0.31 23.93
C ASN A 694 -21.83 0.12 25.37
N ALA A 695 -21.07 -0.39 26.33
CA ALA A 695 -21.18 0.03 27.72
C ALA A 695 -20.89 1.53 27.92
N GLN A 696 -19.79 2.04 27.34
CA GLN A 696 -19.46 3.46 27.36
C GLN A 696 -20.59 4.29 26.73
N ARG A 697 -21.01 3.97 25.51
CA ARG A 697 -22.11 4.63 24.79
C ARG A 697 -23.36 4.71 25.67
N MET A 698 -23.80 3.58 26.21
CA MET A 698 -25.03 3.50 27.01
C MET A 698 -24.93 4.27 28.33
N LEU A 699 -23.76 4.27 29.00
CA LEU A 699 -23.52 5.09 30.19
C LEU A 699 -23.59 6.58 29.89
N VAL A 700 -23.01 7.03 28.77
CA VAL A 700 -23.07 8.42 28.33
C VAL A 700 -24.48 8.82 27.93
N GLU A 701 -25.16 8.01 27.11
CA GLU A 701 -26.54 8.26 26.69
C GLU A 701 -27.55 8.24 27.85
N ARG A 702 -27.23 7.55 28.95
CA ARG A 702 -28.04 7.61 30.18
C ARG A 702 -27.96 8.98 30.85
N GLY A 703 -26.84 9.69 30.72
CA GLY A 703 -26.65 11.05 31.21
C GLY A 703 -26.67 11.24 32.74
N GLN A 704 -26.77 10.15 33.51
CA GLN A 704 -26.82 10.19 34.97
C GLN A 704 -25.41 10.10 35.58
N LYS A 705 -25.15 10.92 36.61
CA LYS A 705 -23.83 11.09 37.24
C LYS A 705 -23.61 10.22 38.50
N ASP A 706 -24.58 9.38 38.85
CA ASP A 706 -24.55 8.45 39.99
C ASP A 706 -23.39 7.44 39.94
N ILE A 707 -22.88 7.15 38.74
CA ILE A 707 -21.77 6.21 38.53
C ILE A 707 -20.38 6.84 38.53
N VAL A 708 -20.26 8.17 38.66
CA VAL A 708 -18.97 8.88 38.64
C VAL A 708 -17.98 8.33 39.68
N PRO A 709 -18.36 8.06 40.95
CA PRO A 709 -17.43 7.47 41.93
C PRO A 709 -16.88 6.10 41.49
N ALA A 710 -17.70 5.27 40.86
CA ALA A 710 -17.29 3.96 40.38
C ALA A 710 -16.34 4.06 39.18
N LEU A 711 -16.57 5.01 38.25
CA LEU A 711 -15.64 5.29 37.17
C LEU A 711 -14.27 5.76 37.68
N ILE A 712 -14.25 6.66 38.67
CA ILE A 712 -13.01 7.10 39.33
C ILE A 712 -12.28 5.90 39.96
N GLU A 713 -13.00 4.97 40.58
CA GLU A 713 -12.38 3.75 41.12
C GLU A 713 -11.74 2.89 40.03
N ILE A 714 -12.37 2.74 38.86
CA ILE A 714 -11.77 2.03 37.72
C ILE A 714 -10.45 2.68 37.29
N THR A 715 -10.35 4.02 37.28
CA THR A 715 -9.11 4.72 36.88
C THR A 715 -7.89 4.41 37.75
N LYS A 716 -8.09 3.83 38.94
CA LYS A 716 -6.99 3.48 39.85
C LYS A 716 -6.31 2.16 39.48
N ASP A 717 -6.94 1.32 38.66
CA ASP A 717 -6.35 0.06 38.22
C ASP A 717 -5.08 0.32 37.41
N GLN A 718 -3.93 -0.15 37.91
CA GLN A 718 -2.62 0.02 37.26
C GLN A 718 -2.20 -1.21 36.44
N SER A 719 -3.04 -2.25 36.36
CA SER A 719 -2.70 -3.47 35.65
C SER A 719 -2.64 -3.27 34.14
N LEU A 720 -1.93 -4.17 33.46
CA LEU A 720 -1.92 -4.31 32.02
C LEU A 720 -2.48 -5.68 31.68
N ASP A 721 -3.29 -5.77 30.63
CA ASP A 721 -3.60 -7.05 30.02
C ASP A 721 -2.37 -7.60 29.28
N GLU A 722 -2.49 -8.80 28.70
CA GLU A 722 -1.35 -9.41 28.01
C GLU A 722 -1.01 -8.77 26.66
N ALA A 723 -1.86 -7.85 26.15
CA ALA A 723 -1.51 -6.97 25.05
C ALA A 723 -0.75 -5.71 25.52
N GLY A 724 -0.49 -5.59 26.83
CA GLY A 724 0.26 -4.48 27.42
C GLY A 724 -0.57 -3.21 27.58
N ILE A 725 -1.90 -3.30 27.55
CA ILE A 725 -2.81 -2.14 27.61
C ILE A 725 -3.80 -2.24 28.77
N ASN A 726 -4.44 -1.11 29.10
CA ASN A 726 -5.57 -1.07 30.04
C ASN A 726 -6.76 -0.34 29.40
N PRO A 727 -7.54 -1.03 28.54
CA PRO A 727 -8.67 -0.41 27.86
C PRO A 727 -9.78 0.00 28.84
N SER A 728 -9.92 -0.69 29.98
CA SER A 728 -10.97 -0.38 30.95
C SER A 728 -10.84 1.03 31.55
N VAL A 729 -9.61 1.43 31.88
CA VAL A 729 -9.31 2.79 32.34
C VAL A 729 -9.54 3.81 31.23
N ILE A 730 -9.15 3.50 29.99
CA ILE A 730 -9.39 4.37 28.83
C ILE A 730 -10.90 4.65 28.67
N HIS A 731 -11.74 3.60 28.67
CA HIS A 731 -13.19 3.78 28.56
C HIS A 731 -13.79 4.51 29.78
N ALA A 732 -13.28 4.27 30.99
CA ALA A 732 -13.75 4.99 32.18
C ALA A 732 -13.47 6.50 32.06
N LEU A 733 -12.26 6.88 31.64
CA LEU A 733 -11.87 8.27 31.39
C LEU A 733 -12.74 8.92 30.29
N ARG A 734 -12.99 8.20 29.20
CA ARG A 734 -13.86 8.65 28.10
C ARG A 734 -15.34 8.73 28.47
N THR A 735 -15.79 7.90 29.40
CA THR A 735 -17.15 7.98 29.95
C THR A 735 -17.29 9.23 30.84
N LEU A 736 -16.28 9.53 31.67
CA LEU A 736 -16.25 10.78 32.47
C LEU A 736 -16.23 12.03 31.56
N GLU A 737 -15.51 11.98 30.44
CA GLU A 737 -15.56 13.00 29.39
C GLU A 737 -16.97 13.15 28.80
N GLY A 738 -17.59 12.05 28.37
CA GLY A 738 -18.93 12.05 27.77
C GLY A 738 -20.04 12.53 28.71
N LEU A 739 -19.90 12.32 30.02
CA LEU A 739 -20.83 12.84 31.04
C LEU A 739 -20.65 14.33 31.35
N GLY A 740 -19.63 14.98 30.78
CA GLY A 740 -19.36 16.41 30.99
C GLY A 740 -18.92 16.76 32.40
N VAL A 741 -18.22 15.84 33.10
CA VAL A 741 -17.80 16.02 34.51
C VAL A 741 -16.29 16.25 34.67
N ILE A 742 -15.56 16.53 33.59
CA ILE A 742 -14.09 16.73 33.60
C ILE A 742 -13.60 17.90 34.47
N ASN A 743 -14.51 18.81 34.85
CA ASN A 743 -14.22 19.93 35.74
C ASN A 743 -14.51 19.63 37.22
N ASP A 744 -15.06 18.46 37.54
CA ASP A 744 -15.24 18.02 38.92
C ASP A 744 -13.87 17.79 39.59
N PRO A 745 -13.62 18.30 40.81
CA PRO A 745 -12.32 18.18 41.46
C PRO A 745 -11.83 16.73 41.65
N ALA A 746 -12.72 15.80 41.97
CA ALA A 746 -12.37 14.39 42.15
C ALA A 746 -12.01 13.73 40.82
N VAL A 747 -12.73 14.09 39.75
CA VAL A 747 -12.40 13.67 38.38
C VAL A 747 -11.06 14.25 37.94
N GLN A 748 -10.80 15.54 38.17
CA GLN A 748 -9.51 16.15 37.85
C GLN A 748 -8.34 15.47 38.56
N GLN A 749 -8.51 15.11 39.84
CA GLN A 749 -7.50 14.36 40.57
C GLN A 749 -7.24 12.97 39.93
N ALA A 750 -8.29 12.27 39.51
CA ALA A 750 -8.17 11.00 38.79
C ALA A 750 -7.50 11.16 37.42
N LEU A 751 -7.82 12.23 36.66
CA LEU A 751 -7.16 12.57 35.40
C LEU A 751 -5.67 12.79 35.58
N VAL A 752 -5.28 13.57 36.58
CA VAL A 752 -3.86 13.85 36.89
C VAL A 752 -3.13 12.58 37.30
N ALA A 753 -3.74 11.74 38.16
CA ALA A 753 -3.15 10.46 38.54
C ALA A 753 -2.92 9.52 37.34
N SER A 754 -3.84 9.55 36.36
CA SER A 754 -3.75 8.75 35.13
C SER A 754 -2.57 9.13 34.23
N LEU A 755 -2.00 10.34 34.37
CA LEU A 755 -0.80 10.76 33.63
C LEU A 755 0.47 10.00 34.03
N SER A 756 0.44 9.24 35.12
CA SER A 756 1.56 8.37 35.56
C SER A 756 1.27 6.88 35.38
N HIS A 757 0.15 6.52 34.77
CA HIS A 757 -0.28 5.13 34.61
C HIS A 757 0.72 4.31 33.75
N PRO A 758 0.98 3.01 34.04
CA PRO A 758 1.90 2.16 33.26
C PRO A 758 1.55 2.07 31.77
N CYS A 759 0.27 1.89 31.43
CA CYS A 759 -0.22 1.90 30.04
C CYS A 759 -0.09 3.30 29.44
N SER A 760 0.65 3.42 28.34
CA SER A 760 0.79 4.69 27.62
C SER A 760 -0.51 5.14 26.94
N GLY A 761 -1.39 4.22 26.54
CA GLY A 761 -2.73 4.54 26.02
C GLY A 761 -3.61 5.29 27.03
N VAL A 762 -3.46 4.98 28.33
CA VAL A 762 -4.13 5.71 29.42
C VAL A 762 -3.55 7.11 29.56
N ARG A 763 -2.21 7.26 29.60
CA ARG A 763 -1.55 8.57 29.67
C ARG A 763 -1.92 9.45 28.47
N LYS A 764 -1.88 8.90 27.25
CA LYS A 764 -2.31 9.55 26.00
C LYS A 764 -3.75 10.04 26.10
N THR A 765 -4.67 9.18 26.57
CA THR A 765 -6.08 9.53 26.75
C THR A 765 -6.25 10.65 27.78
N ALA A 766 -5.57 10.59 28.92
CA ALA A 766 -5.58 11.62 29.94
C ALA A 766 -5.10 12.98 29.39
N VAL A 767 -4.03 13.01 28.58
CA VAL A 767 -3.56 14.23 27.89
C VAL A 767 -4.63 14.78 26.93
N GLN A 768 -5.29 13.91 26.17
CA GLN A 768 -6.30 14.32 25.20
C GLN A 768 -7.54 14.96 25.85
N ILE A 769 -7.95 14.48 27.03
CA ILE A 769 -9.17 14.94 27.73
C ILE A 769 -8.93 16.09 28.73
N LEU A 770 -7.68 16.40 29.06
CA LEU A 770 -7.38 17.53 29.95
C LEU A 770 -7.98 18.84 29.40
N PRO A 771 -8.66 19.64 30.23
CA PRO A 771 -9.18 20.94 29.82
C PRO A 771 -8.12 21.81 29.14
N ARG A 772 -8.48 22.53 28.07
CA ARG A 772 -7.53 23.38 27.32
C ARG A 772 -7.32 24.73 28.01
N ASN A 773 -6.68 24.74 29.18
CA ASN A 773 -6.47 25.94 29.99
C ASN A 773 -5.05 26.01 30.61
N GLU A 774 -4.70 27.13 31.24
CA GLU A 774 -3.38 27.36 31.85
C GLU A 774 -3.03 26.38 32.98
N ALA A 775 -4.01 25.95 33.78
CA ALA A 775 -3.78 24.99 34.85
C ALA A 775 -3.32 23.64 34.29
N SER A 776 -3.94 23.19 33.20
CA SER A 776 -3.55 21.97 32.49
C SER A 776 -2.18 22.07 31.84
N VAL A 777 -1.74 23.26 31.39
CA VAL A 777 -0.34 23.47 30.97
C VAL A 777 0.61 23.14 32.11
N LYS A 778 0.39 23.68 33.31
CA LYS A 778 1.23 23.41 34.49
C LYS A 778 1.22 21.92 34.86
N ILE A 779 0.06 21.27 34.79
CA ILE A 779 -0.06 19.82 35.03
C ILE A 779 0.81 19.03 34.05
N LEU A 780 0.76 19.33 32.76
CA LEU A 780 1.53 18.62 31.74
C LEU A 780 3.05 18.80 31.91
N LEU A 781 3.48 20.03 32.25
CA LEU A 781 4.89 20.33 32.49
C LEU A 781 5.40 19.68 33.78
N ASN A 782 4.66 19.76 34.88
CA ASN A 782 5.05 19.19 36.18
C ASN A 782 5.16 17.65 36.15
N ASN A 783 4.35 16.99 35.32
CA ASN A 783 4.41 15.54 35.12
C ASN A 783 5.40 15.14 34.00
N ASN A 784 6.13 16.10 33.41
CA ASN A 784 7.18 15.87 32.42
C ASN A 784 6.72 15.13 31.14
N LEU A 785 5.49 15.33 30.67
CA LEU A 785 4.93 14.56 29.55
C LEU A 785 5.59 14.87 28.18
N LEU A 786 6.25 16.02 28.05
CA LEU A 786 7.07 16.33 26.86
C LEU A 786 8.31 15.43 26.71
N ASN A 787 8.65 14.68 27.77
CA ASN A 787 9.74 13.71 27.83
C ASN A 787 9.24 12.33 28.28
N ASP A 788 7.96 12.00 27.99
CA ASP A 788 7.44 10.65 28.23
C ASP A 788 8.26 9.61 27.43
N LYS A 789 8.39 8.40 28.00
CA LYS A 789 9.11 7.29 27.34
C LYS A 789 8.40 6.80 26.07
N GLU A 790 7.11 7.04 25.95
CA GLU A 790 6.31 6.70 24.78
C GLU A 790 6.18 7.92 23.84
N PRO A 791 6.75 7.87 22.62
CA PRO A 791 6.66 8.97 21.65
C PRO A 791 5.23 9.41 21.32
N LEU A 792 4.25 8.51 21.29
CA LEU A 792 2.85 8.91 21.06
C LEU A 792 2.27 9.78 22.19
N VAL A 793 2.74 9.63 23.43
CA VAL A 793 2.34 10.52 24.54
C VAL A 793 2.99 11.88 24.36
N VAL A 794 4.26 11.93 23.92
CA VAL A 794 4.95 13.19 23.59
C VAL A 794 4.24 13.92 22.46
N LEU A 795 3.90 13.23 21.37
CA LEU A 795 3.15 13.79 20.24
C LEU A 795 1.82 14.37 20.71
N ASN A 796 1.01 13.61 21.46
CA ASN A 796 -0.28 14.10 21.93
C ASN A 796 -0.15 15.25 22.95
N THR A 797 0.95 15.31 23.70
CA THR A 797 1.26 16.44 24.60
C THR A 797 1.59 17.69 23.80
N LEU A 798 2.37 17.58 22.72
CA LEU A 798 2.63 18.70 21.81
C LEU A 798 1.32 19.19 21.18
N LEU A 799 0.48 18.29 20.67
CA LEU A 799 -0.82 18.66 20.10
C LEU A 799 -1.74 19.34 21.13
N ALA A 800 -1.85 18.80 22.34
CA ALA A 800 -2.61 19.41 23.42
C ALA A 800 -2.09 20.81 23.76
N LEU A 801 -0.77 21.00 23.87
CA LEU A 801 -0.16 22.31 24.13
C LEU A 801 -0.32 23.29 22.97
N SER A 802 -0.48 22.82 21.73
CA SER A 802 -0.82 23.68 20.57
C SER A 802 -2.25 24.25 20.63
N GLU A 803 -3.10 23.66 21.47
CA GLU A 803 -4.48 24.08 21.71
C GLU A 803 -4.64 24.84 23.05
N MET A 804 -3.62 24.87 23.91
CA MET A 804 -3.65 25.48 25.24
C MET A 804 -2.99 26.86 25.26
N PRO A 805 -3.36 27.78 26.18
CA PRO A 805 -2.68 29.09 26.26
C PRO A 805 -1.16 28.99 26.45
N LEU A 806 -0.40 29.79 25.70
CA LEU A 806 1.05 29.92 25.90
C LEU A 806 1.35 30.69 27.20
N THR A 807 2.17 30.09 28.06
CA THR A 807 2.81 30.73 29.22
C THR A 807 4.30 30.89 29.00
N ALA A 808 4.94 31.86 29.66
CA ALA A 808 6.40 32.06 29.56
C ALA A 808 7.21 30.79 29.88
N GLU A 809 6.71 29.97 30.81
CA GLU A 809 7.30 28.67 31.14
C GLU A 809 7.13 27.66 30.00
N SER A 810 5.91 27.48 29.47
CA SER A 810 5.65 26.56 28.36
C SER A 810 6.46 26.91 27.11
N GLU A 811 6.58 28.20 26.78
CA GLU A 811 7.38 28.65 25.64
C GLU A 811 8.85 28.23 25.80
N LYS A 812 9.41 28.43 27.00
CA LYS A 812 10.80 28.07 27.31
C LYS A 812 10.99 26.56 27.20
N VAL A 813 10.11 25.77 27.80
CA VAL A 813 10.25 24.30 27.83
C VAL A 813 10.04 23.69 26.44
N LEU A 814 9.06 24.16 25.65
CA LEU A 814 8.81 23.68 24.29
C LEU A 814 10.00 23.94 23.36
N LEU A 815 10.58 25.14 23.40
CA LEU A 815 11.75 25.47 22.57
C LEU A 815 13.01 24.73 23.05
N ALA A 816 13.20 24.57 24.37
CA ALA A 816 14.29 23.76 24.89
C ALA A 816 14.17 22.28 24.48
N ARG A 817 12.96 21.72 24.56
CA ARG A 817 12.69 20.36 24.12
C ARG A 817 12.96 20.19 22.63
N LEU A 818 12.52 21.13 21.79
CA LEU A 818 12.81 21.10 20.35
C LEU A 818 14.32 20.99 20.06
N GLU A 819 15.14 21.82 20.71
CA GLU A 819 16.60 21.84 20.51
C GLU A 819 17.30 20.59 21.04
N GLN A 820 16.78 19.99 22.12
CA GLN A 820 17.33 18.79 22.74
C GLN A 820 16.87 17.48 22.07
N SER A 821 15.92 17.57 21.12
CA SER A 821 15.31 16.40 20.49
C SER A 821 16.30 15.68 19.56
N THR A 822 16.45 14.38 19.77
CA THR A 822 17.30 13.50 18.97
C THR A 822 16.50 12.58 18.05
N GLU A 823 15.17 12.61 18.16
CA GLU A 823 14.24 11.72 17.47
C GLU A 823 14.00 12.12 15.99
N VAL A 824 15.03 12.58 15.28
CA VAL A 824 14.91 13.14 13.92
C VAL A 824 14.38 12.13 12.89
N ASN A 825 14.54 10.84 13.17
CA ASN A 825 14.04 9.74 12.34
C ASN A 825 12.60 9.33 12.69
N ASP A 826 12.00 9.91 13.75
CA ASP A 826 10.58 9.70 14.04
C ASP A 826 9.71 10.40 12.97
N ARG A 827 8.66 9.73 12.51
CA ARG A 827 7.87 10.21 11.37
C ARG A 827 7.06 11.46 11.68
N TRP A 828 6.42 11.54 12.86
CA TRP A 828 5.41 12.57 13.14
C TRP A 828 5.81 13.58 14.19
N LEU A 829 6.85 13.32 15.01
CA LEU A 829 7.36 14.33 15.95
C LEU A 829 7.78 15.65 15.26
N PRO A 830 8.45 15.66 14.10
CA PRO A 830 8.74 16.92 13.38
C PRO A 830 7.48 17.71 13.04
N ASP A 831 6.42 17.02 12.60
CA ASP A 831 5.13 17.63 12.26
C ASP A 831 4.37 18.10 13.53
N ALA A 832 4.49 17.39 14.65
CA ALA A 832 3.92 17.78 15.93
C ALA A 832 4.60 19.04 16.51
N PHE A 833 5.93 19.14 16.44
CA PHE A 833 6.64 20.36 16.77
C PHE A 833 6.25 21.52 15.85
N ALA A 834 6.11 21.25 14.54
CA ALA A 834 5.63 22.25 13.60
C ALA A 834 4.21 22.75 13.92
N SER A 835 3.33 21.85 14.38
CA SER A 835 1.97 22.19 14.84
C SER A 835 2.01 23.17 16.01
N VAL A 836 2.86 22.90 17.02
CA VAL A 836 3.08 23.84 18.14
C VAL A 836 3.67 25.17 17.67
N LEU A 837 4.72 25.15 16.83
CA LEU A 837 5.38 26.37 16.34
C LEU A 837 4.41 27.28 15.56
N THR A 838 3.48 26.67 14.82
CA THR A 838 2.54 27.38 13.95
C THR A 838 1.20 27.72 14.59
N SER A 839 0.91 27.17 15.78
CA SER A 839 -0.23 27.56 16.62
C SER A 839 -0.11 29.00 17.15
N HIS A 840 -1.15 29.49 17.84
CA HIS A 840 -1.20 30.81 18.50
C HIS A 840 -0.64 31.98 17.65
N ASN A 841 -1.08 32.11 16.39
CA ASN A 841 -0.62 33.15 15.47
C ASN A 841 0.92 33.17 15.25
N GLN A 842 1.52 31.98 15.31
CA GLN A 842 2.92 31.70 15.00
C GLN A 842 3.91 32.48 15.90
N VAL A 843 3.50 32.79 17.13
CA VAL A 843 4.33 33.49 18.12
C VAL A 843 5.62 32.72 18.38
N LEU A 844 5.52 31.41 18.61
CA LEU A 844 6.68 30.55 18.86
C LEU A 844 7.60 30.43 17.64
N LEU A 845 7.07 30.20 16.43
CA LEU A 845 7.88 30.17 15.22
C LEU A 845 8.69 31.48 15.04
N LYS A 846 8.04 32.63 15.17
CA LYS A 846 8.70 33.95 15.03
C LYS A 846 9.77 34.15 16.09
N LYS A 847 9.47 33.85 17.36
CA LYS A 847 10.41 33.98 18.49
C LYS A 847 11.62 33.06 18.31
N TYR A 848 11.39 31.84 17.88
CA TYR A 848 12.43 30.85 17.66
C TYR A 848 13.37 31.26 16.52
N LEU A 849 12.81 31.62 15.37
CA LEU A 849 13.56 32.12 14.23
C LEU A 849 14.38 33.40 14.55
N GLN A 850 13.86 34.30 15.39
CA GLN A 850 14.61 35.46 15.89
C GLN A 850 15.78 35.05 16.79
N THR A 851 15.58 34.08 17.70
CA THR A 851 16.65 33.56 18.56
C THR A 851 17.79 32.98 17.74
N LEU A 852 17.49 32.16 16.73
CA LEU A 852 18.50 31.58 15.82
C LEU A 852 19.30 32.68 15.10
N SER A 853 18.63 33.75 14.63
CA SER A 853 19.31 34.86 13.97
C SER A 853 20.26 35.66 14.89
N LYS A 854 19.96 35.71 16.19
CA LYS A 854 20.84 36.35 17.19
C LYS A 854 22.04 35.46 17.52
N SER A 855 21.82 34.16 17.70
CA SER A 855 22.89 33.20 18.00
C SER A 855 23.92 33.10 16.87
N ALA A 856 23.48 33.14 15.61
CA ALA A 856 24.36 33.16 14.43
C ALA A 856 25.24 34.42 14.35
N SER A 857 24.78 35.56 14.90
CA SER A 857 25.59 36.80 14.95
C SER A 857 26.75 36.74 15.95
N THR A 858 26.70 35.83 16.93
CA THR A 858 27.73 35.62 17.96
C THR A 858 28.74 34.50 17.66
N THR A 859 28.55 33.72 16.58
CA THR A 859 29.37 32.52 16.26
C THR A 859 30.26 32.66 15.02
N LYS A 860 30.59 33.89 14.57
CA LYS A 860 31.67 34.10 13.58
C LYS A 860 33.06 33.92 14.22
N ALA A 861 33.39 32.70 14.67
CA ALA A 861 34.76 32.24 14.86
C ALA A 861 34.78 30.73 15.22
N LYS A 862 35.08 29.91 14.22
CA LYS A 862 35.92 28.68 14.25
C LYS A 862 35.46 27.74 13.12
N THR A 863 36.16 27.84 12.01
CA THR A 863 36.20 26.81 10.98
C THR A 863 37.07 25.67 11.48
N ASP A 864 36.46 24.65 12.09
CA ASP A 864 37.11 23.35 12.23
C ASP A 864 36.91 22.60 10.92
N ALA A 865 38.02 22.39 10.21
CA ALA A 865 38.07 21.60 8.99
C ALA A 865 37.71 20.15 9.31
N MET A 866 36.62 19.66 8.72
CA MET A 866 36.38 18.21 8.65
C MET A 866 37.34 17.59 7.63
N PRO A 867 37.93 16.42 7.92
CA PRO A 867 38.80 15.74 6.98
C PRO A 867 37.96 15.19 5.81
N ALA A 868 38.40 15.50 4.59
CA ALA A 868 37.91 14.87 3.39
C ALA A 868 38.33 13.39 3.39
N HIS A 869 37.42 12.49 3.77
CA HIS A 869 37.54 11.09 3.43
C HIS A 869 37.24 10.93 1.93
N HIS A 870 38.28 11.02 1.11
CA HIS A 870 38.26 10.44 -0.22
C HIS A 870 38.46 8.94 -0.07
N ASP A 871 37.38 8.17 -0.14
CA ASP A 871 37.45 6.77 -0.54
C ASP A 871 36.99 6.68 -2.00
N HIS A 872 37.98 6.67 -2.89
CA HIS A 872 37.80 6.22 -4.26
C HIS A 872 38.85 5.14 -4.52
N ALA A 873 38.61 3.95 -4.01
CA ALA A 873 39.11 2.74 -4.65
C ALA A 873 38.44 2.60 -6.03
N SER A 874 39.00 3.27 -7.03
CA SER A 874 38.71 2.97 -8.43
C SER A 874 39.45 1.70 -8.83
N MET A 875 38.79 0.55 -8.74
CA MET A 875 39.13 -0.58 -9.61
C MET A 875 38.59 -0.27 -11.01
N ILE A 876 39.41 0.41 -11.82
CA ILE A 876 39.27 0.39 -13.26
C ILE A 876 39.78 -0.98 -13.73
N GLN A 877 38.88 -1.95 -13.91
CA GLN A 877 39.10 -2.99 -14.91
C GLN A 877 38.68 -2.40 -16.25
N ASN A 878 39.68 -1.94 -17.01
CA ASN A 878 39.53 -1.69 -18.44
C ASN A 878 39.44 -3.05 -19.15
N GLU A 879 38.24 -3.61 -19.25
CA GLU A 879 37.94 -4.49 -20.36
C GLU A 879 37.59 -3.62 -21.57
N LYS A 880 38.52 -3.55 -22.52
CA LYS A 880 38.23 -3.09 -23.87
C LYS A 880 37.25 -4.07 -24.50
N ALA A 881 35.97 -3.74 -24.48
CA ALA A 881 35.00 -4.35 -25.38
C ALA A 881 35.38 -3.97 -26.81
N SER A 882 35.95 -4.94 -27.53
CA SER A 882 36.06 -4.92 -28.98
C SER A 882 34.66 -4.83 -29.57
N ALA A 883 34.34 -3.72 -30.26
CA ALA A 883 33.14 -3.60 -31.06
C ALA A 883 33.21 -4.61 -32.22
N THR A 884 32.76 -5.83 -31.94
CA THR A 884 32.42 -6.81 -32.98
C THR A 884 30.98 -6.49 -33.38
N LYS A 885 30.77 -6.13 -34.66
CA LYS A 885 29.43 -6.09 -35.23
C LYS A 885 28.82 -7.47 -35.02
N SER A 886 27.74 -7.52 -34.24
CA SER A 886 26.94 -8.72 -34.08
C SER A 886 26.53 -9.22 -35.47
N THR A 887 26.84 -10.48 -35.76
CA THR A 887 26.31 -11.21 -36.93
C THR A 887 24.97 -11.86 -36.61
N SER A 888 24.30 -11.44 -35.54
CA SER A 888 23.09 -12.06 -35.06
C SER A 888 21.85 -11.64 -35.88
N ASN A 889 20.91 -12.57 -36.02
CA ASN A 889 19.69 -12.39 -36.78
C ASN A 889 18.50 -12.00 -35.89
N LYS A 890 18.73 -11.52 -34.66
CA LYS A 890 17.69 -11.14 -33.71
C LYS A 890 18.03 -9.83 -32.96
N PRO A 891 17.04 -9.23 -32.28
CA PRO A 891 17.27 -8.19 -31.28
C PRO A 891 18.00 -8.72 -30.03
N ASP A 892 18.60 -7.81 -29.26
CA ASP A 892 19.17 -8.07 -27.93
C ASP A 892 19.00 -6.80 -27.09
N LEU A 893 18.03 -6.81 -26.18
CA LEU A 893 17.59 -5.71 -25.34
C LEU A 893 18.33 -5.74 -24.00
N VAL A 894 18.91 -4.60 -23.66
CA VAL A 894 19.68 -4.42 -22.44
C VAL A 894 19.31 -3.08 -21.82
N ILE A 895 19.22 -3.05 -20.50
CA ILE A 895 19.02 -1.81 -19.75
C ILE A 895 20.37 -1.14 -19.53
N GLY A 896 20.54 0.08 -20.03
CA GLY A 896 21.78 0.85 -19.92
C GLY A 896 21.96 1.48 -18.54
N LYS A 897 21.00 2.30 -18.10
CA LYS A 897 21.01 3.01 -16.82
C LYS A 897 19.63 3.52 -16.42
N ILE A 898 19.49 3.93 -15.16
CA ILE A 898 18.30 4.62 -14.62
C ILE A 898 18.69 6.07 -14.28
N ASN A 899 18.08 7.06 -14.94
CA ASN A 899 18.40 8.47 -14.71
C ASN A 899 17.39 9.09 -13.72
N PHE A 900 17.83 9.51 -12.53
CA PHE A 900 16.99 10.13 -11.49
C PHE A 900 17.08 11.67 -11.51
N MET A 901 15.94 12.34 -11.27
CA MET A 901 15.84 13.80 -11.27
C MET A 901 14.93 14.29 -10.12
N PRO A 902 15.49 14.78 -8.99
CA PRO A 902 16.93 14.86 -8.66
C PRO A 902 17.53 13.50 -8.27
N ALA A 903 18.86 13.36 -8.36
CA ALA A 903 19.57 12.13 -8.02
C ALA A 903 19.68 11.86 -6.51
N ASN A 904 19.59 12.89 -5.67
CA ASN A 904 19.64 12.81 -4.21
C ASN A 904 18.46 13.58 -3.60
N PRO A 905 17.23 13.07 -3.70
CA PRO A 905 16.04 13.76 -3.19
C PRO A 905 16.06 13.88 -1.65
N ALA A 906 15.55 14.99 -1.13
CA ALA A 906 15.23 15.12 0.28
C ALA A 906 13.89 14.43 0.62
N LEU A 907 13.59 14.22 1.90
CA LEU A 907 12.28 13.71 2.31
C LEU A 907 11.12 14.58 1.79
N GLY A 908 10.12 13.91 1.22
CA GLY A 908 8.94 14.53 0.61
C GLY A 908 9.20 15.20 -0.75
N GLU A 909 10.43 15.16 -1.28
CA GLU A 909 10.75 15.63 -2.63
C GLU A 909 10.48 14.52 -3.65
N ASN A 910 9.76 14.84 -4.72
CA ASN A 910 9.50 13.88 -5.79
C ASN A 910 10.73 13.77 -6.72
N THR A 911 11.17 12.54 -6.99
CA THR A 911 12.18 12.28 -8.03
C THR A 911 11.55 11.50 -9.18
N LEU A 912 11.61 12.07 -10.39
CA LEU A 912 11.21 11.37 -11.61
C LEU A 912 12.40 10.58 -12.16
N PHE A 913 12.14 9.47 -12.84
CA PHE A 913 13.19 8.71 -13.49
C PHE A 913 12.80 8.18 -14.86
N ASN A 914 13.79 7.95 -15.72
CA ASN A 914 13.64 7.23 -16.97
C ASN A 914 14.62 6.06 -17.05
N ILE A 915 14.23 5.04 -17.81
CA ILE A 915 14.97 3.81 -18.00
C ILE A 915 15.47 3.80 -19.45
N GLU A 916 16.79 3.76 -19.62
CA GLU A 916 17.43 3.65 -20.93
C GLU A 916 17.44 2.19 -21.37
N VAL A 917 16.74 1.86 -22.45
CA VAL A 917 16.72 0.52 -23.07
C VAL A 917 17.48 0.59 -24.39
N LYS A 918 18.48 -0.27 -24.56
CA LYS A 918 19.32 -0.37 -25.75
C LYS A 918 19.06 -1.68 -26.47
N ASN A 919 18.93 -1.63 -27.79
CA ASN A 919 19.02 -2.82 -28.64
C ASN A 919 20.47 -2.97 -29.11
N GLN A 920 21.24 -3.88 -28.54
CA GLN A 920 22.61 -4.20 -28.96
C GLN A 920 22.69 -5.32 -30.00
N GLY A 921 21.55 -5.92 -30.37
CA GLY A 921 21.44 -7.00 -31.35
C GLY A 921 21.63 -6.53 -32.80
N GLY A 922 21.66 -7.49 -33.72
CA GLY A 922 21.84 -7.23 -35.14
C GLY A 922 20.56 -6.82 -35.88
N VAL A 923 19.39 -7.01 -35.26
CA VAL A 923 18.07 -6.76 -35.86
C VAL A 923 17.26 -5.77 -35.02
N ALA A 924 16.48 -4.90 -35.67
CA ALA A 924 15.61 -3.94 -35.01
C ALA A 924 14.39 -4.61 -34.36
N VAL A 925 13.95 -4.08 -33.22
CA VAL A 925 12.60 -4.37 -32.70
C VAL A 925 11.59 -3.61 -33.54
N ALA A 926 10.56 -4.29 -34.03
CA ALA A 926 9.63 -3.71 -35.00
C ALA A 926 8.71 -2.66 -34.36
N GLN A 927 8.28 -1.67 -35.16
CA GLN A 927 7.22 -0.76 -34.72
C GLN A 927 5.92 -1.53 -34.51
N GLY A 928 5.24 -1.28 -33.40
CA GLY A 928 4.03 -2.00 -32.97
C GLY A 928 4.31 -3.15 -31.99
N GLU A 929 5.54 -3.61 -31.89
CA GLU A 929 5.98 -4.57 -30.88
C GLU A 929 6.18 -3.87 -29.54
N VAL A 930 5.54 -4.38 -28.48
CA VAL A 930 5.53 -3.72 -27.16
C VAL A 930 6.74 -4.16 -26.37
N ILE A 931 7.53 -3.18 -25.91
CA ILE A 931 8.68 -3.43 -25.04
C ILE A 931 8.22 -3.33 -23.59
N ASN A 932 8.19 -4.49 -22.92
CA ASN A 932 7.70 -4.61 -21.56
C ASN A 932 8.82 -4.32 -20.56
N LEU A 933 8.54 -3.51 -19.54
CA LEU A 933 9.43 -3.31 -18.38
C LEU A 933 8.73 -3.74 -17.10
N ASN A 934 9.35 -4.63 -16.34
CA ASN A 934 8.98 -4.97 -14.97
C ASN A 934 9.90 -4.20 -14.02
N ILE A 935 9.34 -3.33 -13.18
CA ILE A 935 10.09 -2.41 -12.33
C ILE A 935 9.74 -2.70 -10.87
N ARG A 936 10.73 -3.10 -10.08
CA ARG A 936 10.62 -3.30 -8.62
C ARG A 936 11.34 -2.18 -7.89
N ILE A 937 10.68 -1.55 -6.93
CA ILE A 937 11.26 -0.55 -6.02
C ILE A 937 11.24 -1.14 -4.62
N GLU A 938 12.41 -1.35 -4.02
CA GLU A 938 12.53 -1.99 -2.72
C GLU A 938 13.53 -1.25 -1.81
N GLY A 939 13.13 -0.95 -0.59
CA GLY A 939 13.99 -0.29 0.38
C GLY A 939 13.23 0.11 1.64
N VAL A 940 13.96 0.25 2.75
CA VAL A 940 13.41 0.68 4.06
C VAL A 940 12.14 -0.09 4.46
N GLY A 941 12.12 -1.40 4.21
CA GLY A 941 10.99 -2.28 4.52
C GLY A 941 9.78 -2.11 3.61
N ARG A 942 9.90 -1.43 2.46
CA ARG A 942 8.84 -1.27 1.46
C ARG A 942 9.22 -1.96 0.15
N LYS A 943 8.24 -2.54 -0.54
CA LYS A 943 8.34 -3.19 -1.84
C LYS A 943 7.16 -2.81 -2.72
N PHE A 944 7.45 -2.32 -3.92
CA PHE A 944 6.45 -1.93 -4.91
C PHE A 944 6.84 -2.50 -6.28
N ASP A 945 5.87 -3.09 -6.98
CA ASP A 945 6.05 -3.58 -8.35
C ASP A 945 5.22 -2.72 -9.31
N LEU A 946 5.84 -2.29 -10.42
CA LEU A 946 5.24 -1.51 -11.50
C LEU A 946 5.53 -2.20 -12.83
N VAL A 947 4.65 -1.99 -13.82
CA VAL A 947 4.84 -2.51 -15.17
C VAL A 947 4.66 -1.39 -16.19
N SER A 948 5.49 -1.41 -17.25
CA SER A 948 5.33 -0.57 -18.44
C SER A 948 5.19 -1.41 -19.69
N HIS A 949 4.11 -1.15 -20.42
CA HIS A 949 3.74 -1.65 -21.75
C HIS A 949 3.52 -0.46 -22.71
N THR A 950 4.13 0.69 -22.41
CA THR A 950 3.79 1.96 -23.06
C THR A 950 4.60 2.24 -24.33
N PHE A 951 5.75 1.56 -24.50
CA PHE A 951 6.66 1.82 -25.60
C PHE A 951 6.48 0.78 -26.72
N ASN A 952 6.14 1.24 -27.93
CA ASN A 952 5.96 0.40 -29.11
C ASN A 952 6.49 1.04 -30.41
N ALA A 953 7.34 2.06 -30.31
CA ALA A 953 7.87 2.76 -31.49
C ALA A 953 8.96 1.96 -32.25
N GLY A 954 9.38 0.81 -31.71
CA GLY A 954 10.52 0.04 -32.19
C GLY A 954 11.85 0.61 -31.69
N ILE A 955 12.91 -0.22 -31.72
CA ILE A 955 14.28 0.20 -31.40
C ILE A 955 15.21 -0.33 -32.50
N PRO A 956 15.81 0.55 -33.33
CA PRO A 956 16.79 0.13 -34.32
C PRO A 956 17.99 -0.58 -33.70
N ALA A 957 18.63 -1.45 -34.47
CA ALA A 957 19.86 -2.13 -34.05
C ALA A 957 20.96 -1.11 -33.68
N GLY A 958 21.50 -1.22 -32.47
CA GLY A 958 22.53 -0.35 -31.90
C GLY A 958 22.02 0.90 -31.16
N GLU A 959 20.73 1.24 -31.25
CA GLU A 959 20.15 2.47 -30.70
C GLU A 959 19.61 2.29 -29.27
N SER A 960 19.38 3.41 -28.58
CA SER A 960 18.81 3.45 -27.22
C SER A 960 17.61 4.39 -27.13
N VAL A 961 16.65 4.03 -26.28
CA VAL A 961 15.44 4.83 -26.03
C VAL A 961 15.23 4.99 -24.53
N ASN A 962 14.60 6.09 -24.13
CA ASN A 962 14.22 6.32 -22.74
C ASN A 962 12.74 6.04 -22.54
N ILE A 963 12.41 5.14 -21.62
CA ILE A 963 11.05 4.86 -21.20
C ILE A 963 10.84 5.54 -19.85
N ASP A 964 9.86 6.44 -19.78
CA ASP A 964 9.58 7.31 -18.63
C ASP A 964 8.16 7.15 -18.09
N LYS A 965 7.39 6.21 -18.65
CA LYS A 965 6.00 5.95 -18.27
C LYS A 965 5.79 4.50 -17.84
N TYR A 966 4.78 4.30 -17.00
CA TYR A 966 4.23 3.00 -16.61
C TYR A 966 2.73 2.97 -16.85
N ASN A 967 2.13 1.78 -16.86
CA ASN A 967 0.69 1.59 -16.95
C ASN A 967 0.26 0.39 -16.09
N ASN A 968 -0.27 0.69 -14.90
CA ASN A 968 -0.80 -0.31 -13.99
C ASN A 968 -2.34 -0.20 -13.92
N GLY A 969 -3.00 -0.48 -15.05
CA GLY A 969 -4.43 -0.24 -15.25
C GLY A 969 -4.73 0.49 -16.57
N ALA A 970 -5.92 1.10 -16.64
CA ALA A 970 -6.35 1.90 -17.79
C ALA A 970 -5.57 3.22 -17.97
N TRP A 971 -4.76 3.62 -16.99
CA TRP A 971 -4.08 4.90 -16.94
C TRP A 971 -2.57 4.78 -17.14
N THR A 972 -1.97 5.77 -17.82
CA THR A 972 -0.51 5.92 -17.94
C THR A 972 0.00 6.97 -16.96
N GLY A 973 1.03 6.63 -16.17
CA GLY A 973 1.70 7.53 -15.23
C GLY A 973 3.18 7.70 -15.54
N ASN A 974 3.80 8.76 -15.00
CA ASN A 974 5.25 8.95 -15.09
C ASN A 974 5.97 8.08 -14.06
N LEU A 975 7.11 7.53 -14.44
CA LEU A 975 8.02 6.86 -13.53
C LEU A 975 8.61 7.87 -12.54
N GLY A 976 8.41 7.61 -11.24
CA GLY A 976 8.90 8.46 -10.18
C GLY A 976 8.71 7.85 -8.80
N LEU A 977 9.38 8.41 -7.81
CA LEU A 977 9.31 8.01 -6.42
C LEU A 977 9.34 9.24 -5.53
N THR A 978 8.46 9.26 -4.53
CA THR A 978 8.54 10.18 -3.39
C THR A 978 8.59 9.34 -2.13
N SER A 979 9.47 9.69 -1.18
CA SER A 979 9.54 9.01 0.11
C SER A 979 9.43 9.98 1.26
N ASP A 980 8.65 9.58 2.26
CA ASP A 980 8.56 10.21 3.57
C ASP A 980 9.42 9.52 4.64
N MET A 981 10.13 8.46 4.26
CA MET A 981 11.10 7.75 5.09
C MET A 981 12.52 7.91 4.53
N ALA A 982 13.48 8.15 5.40
CA ALA A 982 14.88 8.25 5.01
C ALA A 982 15.50 6.87 4.81
N GLY A 983 16.38 6.77 3.82
CA GLY A 983 17.11 5.54 3.52
C GLY A 983 17.24 5.28 2.03
N THR A 984 17.80 4.11 1.71
CA THR A 984 18.13 3.72 0.34
C THR A 984 17.09 2.76 -0.22
N TYR A 985 16.64 3.05 -1.43
CA TYR A 985 15.80 2.22 -2.28
C TYR A 985 16.62 1.67 -3.43
N THR A 986 16.41 0.41 -3.77
CA THR A 986 16.92 -0.26 -4.96
C THR A 986 15.80 -0.33 -5.98
N ILE A 987 16.03 0.23 -7.17
CA ILE A 987 15.14 0.14 -8.31
C ILE A 987 15.72 -0.93 -9.22
N SER A 988 15.05 -2.08 -9.30
CA SER A 988 15.38 -3.19 -10.19
C SER A 988 14.45 -3.18 -11.38
N VAL A 989 15.00 -3.34 -12.58
CA VAL A 989 14.24 -3.34 -13.83
C VAL A 989 14.61 -4.56 -14.64
N GLU A 990 13.63 -5.20 -15.25
CA GLU A 990 13.79 -6.31 -16.18
C GLU A 990 13.02 -5.98 -17.47
N VAL A 991 13.72 -6.03 -18.61
CA VAL A 991 13.10 -5.85 -19.94
C VAL A 991 12.65 -7.19 -20.49
N ASP A 992 11.45 -7.22 -21.07
CA ASP A 992 10.83 -8.41 -21.66
C ASP A 992 10.93 -9.68 -20.79
N LYS A 993 10.56 -9.56 -19.50
CA LYS A 993 10.61 -10.68 -18.55
C LYS A 993 9.94 -11.98 -19.05
N THR A 994 8.88 -11.83 -19.84
CA THR A 994 8.10 -12.95 -20.39
C THR A 994 8.69 -13.58 -21.64
N ASN A 995 9.80 -13.04 -22.16
CA ASN A 995 10.45 -13.45 -23.42
C ASN A 995 9.43 -13.52 -24.57
N THR A 996 8.75 -12.39 -24.78
CA THR A 996 7.79 -12.23 -25.89
C THR A 996 8.48 -11.81 -27.18
N ILE A 997 9.62 -11.12 -27.06
CA ILE A 997 10.53 -10.73 -28.12
C ILE A 997 11.68 -11.74 -28.07
N ALA A 998 11.81 -12.60 -29.08
CA ALA A 998 12.87 -13.61 -29.06
C ALA A 998 14.25 -12.95 -29.24
N GLU A 999 15.10 -13.02 -28.22
CA GLU A 999 16.38 -12.32 -28.21
C GLU A 999 17.57 -13.23 -28.56
N ASP A 1000 18.74 -12.62 -28.78
CA ASP A 1000 20.00 -13.36 -28.85
C ASP A 1000 20.54 -13.75 -27.48
N ASN A 1001 20.30 -12.91 -26.46
CA ASN A 1001 20.73 -13.14 -25.10
C ASN A 1001 19.63 -12.72 -24.14
N GLU A 1002 19.14 -13.67 -23.35
CA GLU A 1002 18.06 -13.45 -22.38
C GLU A 1002 18.58 -13.19 -20.97
N LYS A 1003 19.92 -13.20 -20.79
CA LYS A 1003 20.56 -13.19 -19.48
C LYS A 1003 21.02 -11.80 -19.03
N ASN A 1004 20.89 -10.79 -19.89
CA ASN A 1004 21.33 -9.41 -19.70
C ASN A 1004 20.16 -8.41 -19.62
N ASN A 1005 18.93 -8.92 -19.43
CA ASN A 1005 17.72 -8.10 -19.43
C ASN A 1005 17.46 -7.40 -18.09
N ALA A 1006 18.22 -7.71 -17.04
CA ALA A 1006 18.01 -7.19 -15.70
C ALA A 1006 19.08 -6.16 -15.29
N TYR A 1007 18.66 -5.05 -14.68
CA TYR A 1007 19.54 -4.00 -14.14
C TYR A 1007 19.00 -3.49 -12.80
N SER A 1008 19.87 -2.96 -11.93
CA SER A 1008 19.44 -2.37 -10.65
C SER A 1008 20.30 -1.15 -10.28
N GLN A 1009 19.65 -0.12 -9.74
CA GLN A 1009 20.31 1.10 -9.28
C GLN A 1009 19.74 1.59 -7.95
N LYS A 1010 20.58 2.18 -7.10
CA LYS A 1010 20.18 2.71 -5.79
C LYS A 1010 19.83 4.20 -5.85
N LEU A 1011 18.88 4.59 -5.01
CA LEU A 1011 18.42 5.97 -4.78
C LEU A 1011 18.25 6.19 -3.29
N THR A 1012 18.80 7.28 -2.73
CA THR A 1012 18.75 7.54 -1.28
C THR A 1012 17.99 8.82 -0.96
N PHE A 1013 17.04 8.74 -0.02
CA PHE A 1013 16.36 9.88 0.56
C PHE A 1013 17.00 10.29 1.89
N ASN A 1014 17.30 11.58 2.05
CA ASN A 1014 18.00 12.09 3.23
C ASN A 1014 17.07 12.92 4.13
N ALA A 1015 17.11 12.64 5.45
CA ALA A 1015 16.47 13.46 6.47
C ALA A 1015 17.33 14.69 6.84
N PRO A 1016 16.73 15.77 7.37
CA PRO A 1016 17.50 16.85 8.01
C PRO A 1016 18.37 16.34 9.17
N LYS A 1017 19.48 17.04 9.45
CA LYS A 1017 20.49 16.58 10.43
C LYS A 1017 20.02 16.60 11.89
N ASN A 1018 19.07 17.48 12.25
CA ASN A 1018 18.56 17.61 13.61
C ASN A 1018 17.06 17.97 13.60
N MET A 1019 16.40 17.77 14.75
CA MET A 1019 14.96 17.95 14.89
C MET A 1019 14.53 19.41 14.68
N SER A 1020 15.31 20.38 15.18
CA SER A 1020 14.99 21.81 15.03
C SER A 1020 14.88 22.23 13.57
N ASN A 1021 15.84 21.85 12.73
CA ASN A 1021 15.81 22.11 11.30
C ASN A 1021 14.62 21.43 10.61
N TYR A 1022 14.30 20.19 11.00
CA TYR A 1022 13.18 19.47 10.41
C TYR A 1022 11.84 20.12 10.79
N ALA A 1023 11.66 20.48 12.06
CA ALA A 1023 10.46 21.17 12.53
C ALA A 1023 10.32 22.57 11.91
N ILE A 1024 11.41 23.32 11.71
CA ILE A 1024 11.40 24.60 10.99
C ILE A 1024 10.92 24.39 9.56
N GLU A 1025 11.49 23.41 8.84
CA GLU A 1025 11.08 23.10 7.47
C GLU A 1025 9.56 22.84 7.38
N LYS A 1026 9.03 21.95 8.23
CA LYS A 1026 7.60 21.63 8.29
C LYS A 1026 6.73 22.82 8.71
N ALA A 1027 7.17 23.60 9.69
CA ALA A 1027 6.45 24.78 10.17
C ALA A 1027 6.39 25.87 9.10
N VAL A 1028 7.51 26.15 8.45
CA VAL A 1028 7.61 27.13 7.37
C VAL A 1028 6.82 26.68 6.15
N LYS A 1029 6.81 25.37 5.82
CA LYS A 1029 5.96 24.82 4.77
C LYS A 1029 4.48 25.12 5.00
N ASN A 1030 3.99 24.86 6.21
CA ASN A 1030 2.63 25.18 6.60
C ASN A 1030 2.35 26.69 6.56
N TYR A 1031 3.25 27.49 7.12
CA TYR A 1031 3.10 28.95 7.19
C TYR A 1031 3.11 29.62 5.82
N ALA A 1032 4.05 29.27 4.94
CA ALA A 1032 4.19 29.85 3.60
C ALA A 1032 2.95 29.61 2.72
N ASN A 1033 2.26 28.48 2.93
CA ASN A 1033 1.06 28.13 2.18
C ASN A 1033 -0.09 29.13 2.40
N VAL A 1034 -0.31 29.55 3.64
CA VAL A 1034 -1.40 30.46 4.02
C VAL A 1034 -0.98 31.94 4.01
N SER A 1035 0.32 32.22 4.05
CA SER A 1035 0.89 33.57 4.12
C SER A 1035 0.77 34.42 2.84
N SER A 1036 0.96 35.74 3.01
CA SER A 1036 1.12 36.71 1.90
C SER A 1036 2.54 36.67 1.31
N PRO A 1037 2.75 37.15 0.07
CA PRO A 1037 4.10 37.30 -0.51
C PRO A 1037 5.06 38.05 0.41
N ASP A 1038 4.64 39.18 0.99
CA ASP A 1038 5.44 39.98 1.93
C ASP A 1038 5.95 39.18 3.13
N SER A 1039 5.10 38.32 3.70
CA SER A 1039 5.46 37.47 4.84
C SER A 1039 6.49 36.40 4.45
N VAL A 1040 6.39 35.86 3.23
CA VAL A 1040 7.35 34.88 2.71
C VAL A 1040 8.68 35.56 2.36
N VAL A 1041 8.65 36.76 1.79
CA VAL A 1041 9.86 37.59 1.59
C VAL A 1041 10.54 37.90 2.92
N ALA A 1042 9.78 38.19 3.99
CA ALA A 1042 10.35 38.41 5.32
C ALA A 1042 11.10 37.18 5.86
N LEU A 1043 10.58 35.97 5.62
CA LEU A 1043 11.29 34.72 5.93
C LEU A 1043 12.58 34.57 5.11
N LEU A 1044 12.53 34.86 3.80
CA LEU A 1044 13.72 34.81 2.93
C LEU A 1044 14.77 35.87 3.31
N LYS A 1045 14.36 37.05 3.82
CA LYS A 1045 15.30 38.02 4.41
C LYS A 1045 15.93 37.49 5.69
N LEU A 1046 15.17 36.73 6.48
CA LEU A 1046 15.68 36.15 7.71
C LEU A 1046 16.69 35.03 7.44
N SER A 1047 16.53 34.24 6.38
CA SER A 1047 17.46 33.16 6.05
C SER A 1047 18.91 33.63 5.89
N GLN A 1048 19.12 34.88 5.43
CA GLN A 1048 20.45 35.51 5.34
C GLN A 1048 21.12 35.75 6.70
N LYS A 1049 20.39 35.62 7.80
CA LYS A 1049 20.87 35.80 9.18
C LYS A 1049 20.97 34.48 9.95
N LEU A 1050 20.63 33.35 9.31
CA LEU A 1050 20.70 32.02 9.93
C LEU A 1050 22.02 31.33 9.54
N ASP A 1051 22.39 30.27 10.26
CA ASP A 1051 23.43 29.35 9.79
C ASP A 1051 22.97 28.61 8.51
N GLU A 1052 23.91 28.03 7.79
CA GLU A 1052 23.65 27.40 6.49
C GLU A 1052 22.56 26.31 6.53
N THR A 1053 22.53 25.51 7.60
CA THR A 1053 21.58 24.37 7.69
C THR A 1053 20.17 24.85 8.00
N SER A 1054 20.05 25.80 8.93
CA SER A 1054 18.77 26.45 9.26
C SER A 1054 18.23 27.26 8.08
N ALA A 1055 19.11 27.98 7.36
CA ALA A 1055 18.74 28.71 6.15
C ALA A 1055 18.22 27.78 5.05
N ALA A 1056 18.91 26.66 4.80
CA ALA A 1056 18.48 25.66 3.81
C ALA A 1056 17.11 25.04 4.16
N SER A 1057 16.87 24.72 5.43
CA SER A 1057 15.60 24.16 5.91
C SER A 1057 14.45 25.15 5.77
N LEU A 1058 14.68 26.43 6.09
CA LEU A 1058 13.72 27.51 5.89
C LEU A 1058 13.42 27.70 4.39
N ILE A 1059 14.44 27.71 3.53
CA ILE A 1059 14.29 27.87 2.08
C ILE A 1059 13.49 26.72 1.48
N LYS A 1060 13.79 25.47 1.87
CA LYS A 1060 13.02 24.30 1.45
C LYS A 1060 11.57 24.41 1.90
N GLY A 1061 11.31 24.76 3.15
CA GLY A 1061 9.96 25.00 3.66
C GLY A 1061 9.20 26.06 2.84
N VAL A 1062 9.86 27.16 2.45
CA VAL A 1062 9.25 28.18 1.58
C VAL A 1062 8.92 27.63 0.19
N ALA A 1063 9.88 26.95 -0.44
CA ALA A 1063 9.73 26.39 -1.78
C ALA A 1063 8.59 25.35 -1.85
N ASP A 1064 8.57 24.42 -0.89
CA ASP A 1064 7.58 23.34 -0.83
C ASP A 1064 6.22 23.81 -0.32
N GLY A 1065 6.20 24.90 0.45
CA GLY A 1065 5.00 25.42 1.12
C GLY A 1065 4.21 26.41 0.29
N TRP A 1066 4.84 27.17 -0.60
CA TRP A 1066 4.16 28.23 -1.34
C TRP A 1066 3.00 27.71 -2.17
N ASN A 1067 1.82 28.31 -1.99
CA ASN A 1067 0.65 27.97 -2.77
C ASN A 1067 0.70 28.65 -4.15
N TYR A 1068 1.21 27.92 -5.15
CA TYR A 1068 1.34 28.38 -6.54
C TYR A 1068 0.01 28.68 -7.26
N ARG A 1069 -1.14 28.37 -6.66
CA ARG A 1069 -2.45 28.79 -7.20
C ARG A 1069 -2.77 30.25 -6.86
N LYS A 1070 -2.06 30.88 -5.92
CA LYS A 1070 -2.26 32.28 -5.54
C LYS A 1070 -1.70 33.21 -6.63
N LYS A 1071 -2.58 33.94 -7.34
CA LYS A 1071 -2.18 35.05 -8.23
C LYS A 1071 -1.72 36.24 -7.39
N SER A 1072 -0.41 36.34 -7.12
CA SER A 1072 0.15 37.37 -6.25
C SER A 1072 1.51 37.82 -6.77
N GLN A 1073 1.82 39.10 -6.63
CA GLN A 1073 3.14 39.66 -6.97
C GLN A 1073 3.84 40.17 -5.70
N VAL A 1074 5.17 40.06 -5.69
CA VAL A 1074 6.03 40.71 -4.69
C VAL A 1074 6.26 42.17 -5.08
N LYS A 1075 6.49 43.03 -4.08
CA LYS A 1075 6.79 44.45 -4.31
C LYS A 1075 8.09 44.61 -5.12
N ASP A 1076 8.17 45.63 -5.96
CA ASP A 1076 9.38 45.87 -6.76
C ASP A 1076 10.62 46.14 -5.89
N SER A 1077 10.44 46.75 -4.71
CA SER A 1077 11.51 46.92 -3.71
C SER A 1077 12.06 45.58 -3.19
N ASP A 1078 11.23 44.54 -3.18
CA ASP A 1078 11.62 43.19 -2.74
C ASP A 1078 12.18 42.35 -3.89
N LYS A 1079 11.79 42.62 -5.15
CA LYS A 1079 12.37 41.94 -6.33
C LYS A 1079 13.88 42.16 -6.41
N ALA A 1080 14.37 43.36 -6.12
CA ALA A 1080 15.80 43.66 -6.07
C ALA A 1080 16.53 42.82 -5.00
N PHE A 1081 15.92 42.67 -3.81
CA PHE A 1081 16.44 41.80 -2.77
C PHE A 1081 16.45 40.33 -3.21
N LEU A 1082 15.36 39.82 -3.79
CA LEU A 1082 15.27 38.42 -4.21
C LEU A 1082 16.26 38.10 -5.35
N ALA A 1083 16.48 39.03 -6.28
CA ALA A 1083 17.50 38.90 -7.31
C ALA A 1083 18.92 38.86 -6.71
N SER A 1084 19.18 39.68 -5.69
CA SER A 1084 20.44 39.61 -4.93
C SER A 1084 20.58 38.29 -4.16
N LEU A 1085 19.51 37.81 -3.54
CA LEU A 1085 19.49 36.55 -2.81
C LEU A 1085 19.82 35.38 -3.73
N SER A 1086 19.22 35.32 -4.92
CA SER A 1086 19.46 34.25 -5.89
C SER A 1086 20.93 34.06 -6.27
N LYS A 1087 21.74 35.13 -6.20
CA LYS A 1087 23.19 35.10 -6.47
C LYS A 1087 24.02 34.51 -5.32
N THR A 1088 23.50 34.54 -4.10
CA THR A 1088 24.20 34.07 -2.89
C THR A 1088 23.75 32.67 -2.45
N LEU A 1089 22.70 32.11 -3.06
CA LEU A 1089 22.23 30.76 -2.79
C LEU A 1089 23.15 29.69 -3.39
N SER A 1090 23.27 28.56 -2.69
CA SER A 1090 23.83 27.33 -3.28
C SER A 1090 23.01 26.88 -4.50
N PRO A 1091 23.60 26.11 -5.44
CA PRO A 1091 22.88 25.60 -6.62
C PRO A 1091 21.56 24.90 -6.27
N ASP A 1092 21.56 24.07 -5.23
CA ASP A 1092 20.37 23.33 -4.78
C ASP A 1092 19.27 24.26 -4.23
N ASN A 1093 19.64 25.24 -3.41
CA ASN A 1093 18.66 26.19 -2.86
C ASN A 1093 18.13 27.13 -3.95
N LYS A 1094 18.98 27.49 -4.93
CA LYS A 1094 18.55 28.22 -6.12
C LYS A 1094 17.56 27.40 -6.94
N ALA A 1095 17.82 26.11 -7.17
CA ALA A 1095 16.92 25.21 -7.89
C ALA A 1095 15.55 25.10 -7.19
N LYS A 1096 15.53 24.97 -5.86
CA LYS A 1096 14.29 24.92 -5.06
C LYS A 1096 13.44 26.19 -5.20
N LEU A 1097 14.08 27.37 -5.19
CA LEU A 1097 13.36 28.65 -5.33
C LEU A 1097 13.10 29.06 -6.78
N ALA A 1098 13.65 28.36 -7.78
CA ALA A 1098 13.56 28.74 -9.19
C ALA A 1098 12.11 28.94 -9.63
N ARG A 1099 11.21 28.00 -9.29
CA ARG A 1099 9.78 28.10 -9.61
C ARG A 1099 9.12 29.31 -8.93
N LEU A 1100 9.52 29.60 -7.68
CA LEU A 1100 8.98 30.74 -6.94
C LEU A 1100 9.43 32.07 -7.56
N PHE A 1101 10.72 32.20 -7.89
CA PHE A 1101 11.29 33.38 -8.54
C PHE A 1101 10.71 33.61 -9.94
N GLN A 1102 10.44 32.54 -10.68
CA GLN A 1102 9.75 32.61 -11.97
C GLN A 1102 8.33 33.16 -11.80
N VAL A 1103 7.55 32.61 -10.88
CA VAL A 1103 6.16 33.04 -10.62
C VAL A 1103 6.08 34.48 -10.08
N TRP A 1104 7.12 34.94 -9.39
CA TRP A 1104 7.24 36.30 -8.87
C TRP A 1104 7.99 37.28 -9.79
N GLU A 1105 8.36 36.84 -11.00
CA GLU A 1105 9.04 37.65 -12.01
C GLU A 1105 10.34 38.32 -11.51
N VAL A 1106 11.10 37.59 -10.67
CA VAL A 1106 12.41 38.06 -10.17
C VAL A 1106 13.43 37.93 -11.28
N LYS A 1107 13.82 39.07 -11.87
CA LYS A 1107 14.84 39.13 -12.93
C LYS A 1107 16.24 39.16 -12.31
N GLU A 1108 17.05 38.14 -12.55
CA GLU A 1108 18.49 38.23 -12.26
C GLU A 1108 19.11 39.23 -13.24
N GLU A 1109 19.64 40.36 -12.74
CA GLU A 1109 20.62 41.11 -13.52
C GLU A 1109 21.89 40.26 -13.62
N VAL A 1110 22.01 39.52 -14.72
CA VAL A 1110 23.21 38.77 -15.07
C VAL A 1110 24.26 39.78 -15.53
N VAL A 1111 25.13 40.20 -14.62
CA VAL A 1111 26.40 40.87 -14.96
C VAL A 1111 27.51 39.89 -14.64
N ASP A 1112 27.89 39.07 -15.61
CA ASP A 1112 29.21 38.45 -15.61
C ASP A 1112 30.17 39.54 -16.12
N ALA A 1113 31.04 40.04 -15.23
CA ALA A 1113 31.96 41.13 -15.54
C ALA A 1113 32.94 40.80 -16.70
N ASN A 1114 33.01 39.54 -17.16
CA ASN A 1114 33.82 39.12 -18.29
C ASN A 1114 33.05 38.37 -19.40
N LYS A 1115 31.71 38.35 -19.37
CA LYS A 1115 30.88 37.90 -20.51
C LYS A 1115 29.84 38.95 -20.86
N VAL A 1116 29.91 39.45 -22.09
CA VAL A 1116 28.89 40.35 -22.63
C VAL A 1116 27.73 39.49 -23.13
N VAL A 1117 26.57 39.57 -22.48
CA VAL A 1117 25.34 38.89 -22.92
C VAL A 1117 24.55 39.84 -23.82
N ILE A 1118 24.28 39.42 -25.06
CA ILE A 1118 23.48 40.18 -26.03
C ILE A 1118 22.19 39.42 -26.31
N VAL A 1119 21.07 39.94 -25.82
CA VAL A 1119 19.74 39.41 -26.17
C VAL A 1119 19.26 40.08 -27.45
N ILE A 1120 18.82 39.29 -28.43
CA ILE A 1120 18.16 39.72 -29.67
C ILE A 1120 16.85 38.94 -29.80
N LYS A 1121 15.76 39.61 -30.14
CA LYS A 1121 14.44 39.01 -30.34
C LYS A 1121 13.99 39.16 -31.78
N SER A 1122 13.22 38.21 -32.30
CA SER A 1122 12.35 38.49 -33.43
C SER A 1122 11.21 39.43 -32.98
N VAL A 1123 10.79 40.34 -33.85
CA VAL A 1123 9.63 41.20 -33.60
C VAL A 1123 8.40 40.52 -34.19
N LYS A 1124 7.40 40.22 -33.36
CA LYS A 1124 6.15 39.53 -33.74
C LYS A 1124 5.58 40.10 -35.03
N GLU A 1125 5.44 39.26 -36.05
CA GLU A 1125 4.82 39.56 -37.35
C GLU A 1125 5.52 40.66 -38.18
N GLU A 1126 6.76 41.05 -37.85
CA GLU A 1126 7.48 42.13 -38.54
C GLU A 1126 8.69 41.67 -39.36
N MET A 1127 9.11 40.40 -39.26
CA MET A 1127 10.31 39.85 -39.93
C MET A 1127 11.56 40.73 -39.73
N LYS A 1128 11.80 41.17 -38.49
CA LYS A 1128 12.95 41.96 -38.07
C LYS A 1128 13.51 41.46 -36.76
N PHE A 1129 14.79 41.74 -36.53
CA PHE A 1129 15.36 41.72 -35.19
C PHE A 1129 15.01 43.01 -34.46
N ASP A 1130 14.74 42.91 -33.15
CA ASP A 1130 14.49 44.07 -32.28
C ASP A 1130 15.70 45.02 -32.21
N LYS A 1131 16.91 44.49 -32.38
CA LYS A 1131 18.16 45.24 -32.47
C LYS A 1131 18.68 45.31 -33.90
N LYS A 1132 18.94 46.53 -34.37
CA LYS A 1132 19.58 46.79 -35.67
C LYS A 1132 21.10 46.77 -35.61
N GLU A 1133 21.67 47.12 -34.45
CA GLU A 1133 23.11 47.04 -34.22
C GLU A 1133 23.43 46.81 -32.74
N PHE A 1134 24.59 46.21 -32.47
CA PHE A 1134 25.17 46.14 -31.13
C PHE A 1134 26.70 46.16 -31.21
N THR A 1135 27.37 46.64 -30.15
CA THR A 1135 28.82 46.82 -30.12
C THR A 1135 29.48 45.88 -29.13
N VAL A 1136 30.58 45.23 -29.54
CA VAL A 1136 31.35 44.28 -28.72
C VAL A 1136 32.86 44.50 -28.91
N LYS A 1137 33.67 44.17 -27.89
CA LYS A 1137 35.12 44.31 -27.97
C LYS A 1137 35.76 43.09 -28.64
N ALA A 1138 36.75 43.32 -29.49
CA ALA A 1138 37.57 42.29 -30.11
C ALA A 1138 38.14 41.31 -29.06
N GLY A 1139 38.15 40.02 -29.36
CA GLY A 1139 38.70 38.97 -28.50
C GLY A 1139 37.86 38.58 -27.27
N THR A 1140 36.74 39.25 -27.00
CA THR A 1140 35.87 38.92 -25.85
C THR A 1140 34.95 37.73 -26.14
N LYS A 1141 34.61 36.93 -25.12
CA LYS A 1141 33.56 35.90 -25.23
C LYS A 1141 32.19 36.54 -25.04
N VAL A 1142 31.32 36.38 -26.04
CA VAL A 1142 29.94 36.89 -26.05
C VAL A 1142 28.97 35.71 -25.99
N GLU A 1143 27.93 35.84 -25.17
CA GLU A 1143 26.76 34.95 -25.21
C GLU A 1143 25.60 35.71 -25.85
N LEU A 1144 25.21 35.30 -27.05
CA LEU A 1144 24.05 35.83 -27.75
C LEU A 1144 22.84 34.97 -27.43
N VAL A 1145 21.81 35.57 -26.85
CA VAL A 1145 20.52 34.91 -26.60
C VAL A 1145 19.56 35.35 -27.71
N PHE A 1146 19.13 34.41 -28.53
CA PHE A 1146 18.10 34.66 -29.53
C PHE A 1146 16.75 34.15 -29.01
N GLU A 1147 15.80 35.06 -28.80
CA GLU A 1147 14.43 34.72 -28.40
C GLU A 1147 13.50 34.85 -29.61
N ASN A 1148 12.65 33.86 -29.82
CA ASN A 1148 11.70 33.88 -30.92
C ASN A 1148 10.26 33.97 -30.42
N PRO A 1149 9.77 35.16 -30.02
CA PRO A 1149 8.37 35.33 -29.69
C PRO A 1149 7.45 35.30 -30.93
N ASP A 1150 7.99 35.31 -32.16
CA ASP A 1150 7.18 35.29 -33.38
C ASP A 1150 6.51 33.93 -33.61
N ALA A 1151 5.37 33.92 -34.31
CA ALA A 1151 4.61 32.70 -34.62
C ALA A 1151 5.29 31.81 -35.68
N MET A 1152 6.37 32.31 -36.30
CA MET A 1152 7.18 31.62 -37.30
C MET A 1152 8.57 31.30 -36.74
N GLN A 1153 9.22 30.25 -37.25
CA GLN A 1153 10.58 29.88 -36.89
C GLN A 1153 11.62 30.87 -37.44
N HIS A 1154 12.64 31.18 -36.64
CA HIS A 1154 13.75 32.05 -37.05
C HIS A 1154 15.10 31.50 -36.58
N ASN A 1155 16.16 31.85 -37.30
CA ASN A 1155 17.54 31.65 -36.86
C ASN A 1155 18.31 32.98 -36.91
N LEU A 1156 19.51 33.01 -36.31
CA LEU A 1156 20.41 34.15 -36.36
C LEU A 1156 21.83 33.67 -36.69
N VAL A 1157 22.38 34.21 -37.78
CA VAL A 1157 23.70 33.85 -38.32
C VAL A 1157 24.59 35.09 -38.36
N ILE A 1158 25.79 35.01 -37.78
CA ILE A 1158 26.80 36.08 -37.77
C ILE A 1158 27.83 35.82 -38.86
N GLY A 1159 28.02 36.79 -39.75
CA GLY A 1159 28.95 36.76 -40.87
C GLY A 1159 30.17 37.64 -40.69
N LYS A 1160 31.23 37.40 -41.48
CA LYS A 1160 32.42 38.26 -41.63
C LYS A 1160 32.06 39.63 -42.24
N PRO A 1161 32.91 40.67 -42.13
CA PRO A 1161 32.61 41.98 -42.68
C PRO A 1161 32.36 41.91 -44.19
N LYS A 1162 31.41 42.72 -44.68
CA LYS A 1162 30.97 42.75 -46.10
C LYS A 1162 30.42 41.42 -46.65
N SER A 1163 29.94 40.51 -45.79
CA SER A 1163 29.45 39.17 -46.22
C SER A 1163 27.94 38.99 -46.29
N LEU A 1164 27.13 39.99 -45.91
CA LEU A 1164 25.66 39.89 -45.83
C LEU A 1164 25.04 39.34 -47.13
N GLU A 1165 25.39 39.93 -48.28
CA GLU A 1165 24.84 39.52 -49.57
C GLU A 1165 25.32 38.13 -50.02
N ILE A 1166 26.55 37.74 -49.62
CA ILE A 1166 27.11 36.41 -49.90
C ILE A 1166 26.33 35.34 -49.10
N ILE A 1167 26.11 35.59 -47.80
CA ILE A 1167 25.36 34.70 -46.91
C ILE A 1167 23.90 34.61 -47.37
N GLY A 1168 23.28 35.74 -47.71
CA GLY A 1168 21.91 35.80 -48.21
C GLY A 1168 21.69 35.02 -49.50
N LYS A 1169 22.57 35.18 -50.50
CA LYS A 1169 22.52 34.40 -51.74
C LYS A 1169 22.74 32.90 -51.51
N ALA A 1170 23.58 32.54 -50.54
CA ALA A 1170 23.78 31.14 -50.17
C ALA A 1170 22.56 30.54 -49.46
N ALA A 1171 21.92 31.30 -48.57
CA ALA A 1171 20.68 30.90 -47.89
C ALA A 1171 19.53 30.69 -48.88
N ASN A 1172 19.36 31.58 -49.87
CA ASN A 1172 18.35 31.42 -50.92
C ASN A 1172 18.54 30.12 -51.73
N LYS A 1173 19.78 29.67 -51.94
CA LYS A 1173 20.04 28.39 -52.62
C LYS A 1173 19.68 27.16 -51.79
N MET A 1174 19.53 27.30 -50.47
CA MET A 1174 19.14 26.19 -49.59
C MET A 1174 17.64 25.86 -49.68
N ILE A 1175 16.81 26.75 -50.22
CA ILE A 1175 15.35 26.54 -50.34
C ILE A 1175 15.01 25.26 -51.11
N THR A 1176 15.82 24.92 -52.12
CA THR A 1176 15.62 23.75 -52.97
C THR A 1176 16.42 22.52 -52.54
N GLN A 1177 17.12 22.57 -51.39
CA GLN A 1177 17.95 21.46 -50.90
C GLN A 1177 17.14 20.58 -49.93
N LYS A 1178 17.19 19.25 -50.13
CA LYS A 1178 16.40 18.30 -49.33
C LYS A 1178 16.83 18.23 -47.85
N ASP A 1179 18.07 18.58 -47.55
CA ASP A 1179 18.68 18.55 -46.21
C ASP A 1179 18.71 19.95 -45.54
N ALA A 1180 17.99 20.94 -46.08
CA ALA A 1180 18.03 22.30 -45.58
C ALA A 1180 17.44 22.47 -44.17
N LEU A 1181 16.40 21.69 -43.84
CA LEU A 1181 15.77 21.68 -42.53
C LEU A 1181 16.71 21.07 -41.47
N ASP A 1182 17.34 19.93 -41.78
CA ASP A 1182 18.34 19.29 -40.91
C ASP A 1182 19.54 20.21 -40.64
N LYS A 1183 19.88 21.07 -41.61
CA LYS A 1183 20.92 22.09 -41.50
C LYS A 1183 20.44 23.43 -40.93
N ASN A 1184 19.21 23.49 -40.42
CA ASN A 1184 18.63 24.70 -39.81
C ASN A 1184 18.66 25.95 -40.72
N TYR A 1185 18.67 25.74 -42.04
CA TYR A 1185 18.87 26.79 -43.06
C TYR A 1185 20.15 27.63 -42.88
N VAL A 1186 21.20 27.09 -42.28
CA VAL A 1186 22.51 27.76 -42.16
C VAL A 1186 23.45 27.28 -43.28
N PRO A 1187 23.88 28.15 -44.22
CA PRO A 1187 24.79 27.72 -45.28
C PRO A 1187 26.16 27.30 -44.75
N ASN A 1188 26.74 26.23 -45.28
CA ASN A 1188 28.11 25.84 -44.91
C ASN A 1188 29.14 26.62 -45.75
N ILE A 1189 29.38 27.89 -45.41
CA ILE A 1189 30.33 28.77 -46.11
C ILE A 1189 31.30 29.44 -45.12
N PRO A 1190 32.56 29.70 -45.51
CA PRO A 1190 33.61 30.20 -44.60
C PRO A 1190 33.39 31.65 -44.11
N GLN A 1191 32.36 32.33 -44.59
CA GLN A 1191 31.95 33.67 -44.18
C GLN A 1191 31.16 33.67 -42.87
N ILE A 1192 30.59 32.53 -42.46
CA ILE A 1192 29.83 32.43 -41.21
C ILE A 1192 30.78 32.17 -40.05
N ILE A 1193 30.58 32.90 -38.95
CA ILE A 1193 31.44 32.88 -37.75
C ILE A 1193 30.73 32.16 -36.61
N ALA A 1194 29.42 32.37 -36.47
CA ALA A 1194 28.59 31.73 -35.46
C ALA A 1194 27.13 31.71 -35.93
N SER A 1195 26.34 30.74 -35.48
CA SER A 1195 24.92 30.64 -35.84
C SER A 1195 24.11 29.92 -34.78
N THR A 1196 22.85 30.28 -34.64
CA THR A 1196 21.86 29.48 -33.91
C THR A 1196 21.28 28.38 -34.82
N PRO A 1197 20.70 27.30 -34.27
CA PRO A 1197 19.75 26.49 -35.01
C PRO A 1197 18.47 27.30 -35.30
N LEU A 1198 17.53 26.66 -35.98
CA LEU A 1198 16.21 27.21 -36.21
C LEU A 1198 15.40 27.12 -34.91
N VAL A 1199 14.96 28.25 -34.38
CA VAL A 1199 14.31 28.35 -33.05
C VAL A 1199 12.79 28.42 -33.24
N ASN A 1200 12.03 27.57 -32.53
CA ASN A 1200 10.56 27.52 -32.63
C ASN A 1200 9.89 28.74 -31.96
N PRO A 1201 8.60 28.99 -32.26
CA PRO A 1201 7.81 29.99 -31.56
C PRO A 1201 7.84 29.79 -30.04
N GLU A 1202 7.99 30.89 -29.29
CA GLU A 1202 8.07 30.94 -27.83
C GLU A 1202 9.30 30.21 -27.21
N GLU A 1203 10.26 29.79 -28.04
CA GLU A 1203 11.54 29.23 -27.60
C GLU A 1203 12.68 30.28 -27.62
N SER A 1204 13.78 29.95 -26.96
CA SER A 1204 15.01 30.73 -26.99
C SER A 1204 16.24 29.84 -27.14
N TYR A 1205 17.28 30.36 -27.76
CA TYR A 1205 18.55 29.67 -27.94
C TYR A 1205 19.73 30.54 -27.50
N ARG A 1206 20.71 29.93 -26.82
CA ARG A 1206 21.93 30.61 -26.36
C ARG A 1206 23.13 30.18 -27.18
N LEU A 1207 23.77 31.13 -27.84
CA LEU A 1207 24.96 30.95 -28.67
C LEU A 1207 26.15 31.65 -28.02
N THR A 1208 27.16 30.89 -27.59
CA THR A 1208 28.42 31.47 -27.12
C THR A 1208 29.47 31.43 -28.23
N PHE A 1209 30.10 32.57 -28.52
CA PHE A 1209 31.23 32.65 -29.46
C PHE A 1209 32.25 33.70 -29.01
N THR A 1210 33.48 33.56 -29.48
CA THR A 1210 34.53 34.57 -29.27
C THR A 1210 34.47 35.59 -30.39
N VAL A 1211 34.38 36.88 -30.03
CA VAL A 1211 34.35 37.98 -30.98
C VAL A 1211 35.66 38.03 -31.77
N PRO A 1212 35.64 38.11 -33.10
CA PRO A 1212 36.85 38.17 -33.91
C PRO A 1212 37.79 39.33 -33.51
N GLU A 1213 39.10 39.11 -33.62
CA GLU A 1213 40.12 40.14 -33.33
C GLU A 1213 40.08 41.32 -34.33
N GLN A 1214 39.56 41.08 -35.54
CA GLN A 1214 39.47 42.11 -36.58
C GLN A 1214 38.32 43.08 -36.28
N ILE A 1215 38.67 44.34 -36.02
CA ILE A 1215 37.74 45.47 -35.88
C ILE A 1215 36.95 45.67 -37.18
N GLY A 1216 35.65 45.93 -37.06
CA GLY A 1216 34.78 46.22 -38.20
C GLY A 1216 33.32 45.87 -37.97
N ASP A 1217 32.51 46.04 -39.01
CA ASP A 1217 31.06 45.79 -39.00
C ASP A 1217 30.76 44.37 -39.50
N TYR A 1218 30.23 43.52 -38.63
CA TYR A 1218 29.90 42.12 -38.90
C TYR A 1218 28.38 41.98 -39.04
N PRO A 1219 27.85 41.59 -40.20
CA PRO A 1219 26.41 41.41 -40.33
C PRO A 1219 25.93 40.22 -39.52
N PHE A 1220 24.79 40.36 -38.85
CA PHE A 1220 24.00 39.22 -38.39
C PHE A 1220 22.66 39.19 -39.12
N VAL A 1221 22.18 38.00 -39.47
CA VAL A 1221 21.08 37.84 -40.42
C VAL A 1221 20.28 36.57 -40.16
N CYS A 1222 18.96 36.62 -40.40
CA CYS A 1222 18.13 35.43 -40.47
C CYS A 1222 18.27 34.78 -41.86
N THR A 1223 18.71 33.53 -41.91
CA THR A 1223 18.88 32.77 -43.15
C THR A 1223 17.72 31.82 -43.44
N PHE A 1224 16.65 31.84 -42.63
CA PHE A 1224 15.40 31.20 -43.01
C PHE A 1224 14.91 31.76 -44.37
N PRO A 1225 14.37 30.91 -45.26
CA PRO A 1225 14.02 31.27 -46.63
C PRO A 1225 13.33 32.63 -46.79
N GLY A 1226 13.94 33.54 -47.56
CA GLY A 1226 13.37 34.86 -47.87
C GLY A 1226 13.55 35.95 -46.81
N HIS A 1227 14.10 35.66 -45.63
CA HIS A 1227 14.17 36.63 -44.53
C HIS A 1227 15.39 37.58 -44.61
N TRP A 1228 16.51 37.10 -45.17
CA TRP A 1228 17.81 37.77 -45.02
C TRP A 1228 17.87 39.21 -45.54
N SER A 1229 17.05 39.56 -46.55
CA SER A 1229 17.02 40.90 -47.15
C SER A 1229 16.40 41.96 -46.24
N ILE A 1230 15.59 41.55 -45.25
CA ILE A 1230 14.84 42.44 -44.35
C ILE A 1230 15.18 42.21 -42.86
N MET A 1231 15.55 40.98 -42.49
CA MET A 1231 15.84 40.57 -41.11
C MET A 1231 17.35 40.44 -40.90
N ASN A 1232 18.04 41.58 -40.83
CA ASN A 1232 19.48 41.66 -40.58
C ASN A 1232 19.84 42.88 -39.72
N GLY A 1233 21.05 42.86 -39.16
CA GLY A 1233 21.64 43.94 -38.39
C GLY A 1233 23.18 43.85 -38.36
N ILE A 1234 23.82 44.73 -37.59
CA ILE A 1234 25.29 44.84 -37.54
C ILE A 1234 25.84 44.67 -36.12
N MET A 1235 26.75 43.72 -35.94
CA MET A 1235 27.64 43.64 -34.80
C MET A 1235 28.90 44.47 -35.06
N LYS A 1236 29.08 45.57 -34.33
CA LYS A 1236 30.28 46.43 -34.41
C LYS A 1236 31.36 45.90 -33.48
N VAL A 1237 32.48 45.45 -34.05
CA VAL A 1237 33.64 44.99 -33.28
C VAL A 1237 34.60 46.16 -33.10
N VAL A 1238 34.85 46.55 -31.85
CA VAL A 1238 35.70 47.69 -31.46
C VAL A 1238 36.88 47.24 -30.59
N LYS A 1239 37.85 48.14 -30.38
CA LYS A 1239 39.04 47.90 -29.55
C LYS A 1239 38.74 47.86 -28.06
#